data_AF-A0A7W2I8X5-F1
#
_entry.id   AF-A0A7W2I8X5-F1
#
_cell.length_a   1.000
_cell.length_b   1.000
_cell.length_c   1.000
_cell.angle_alpha   90.00
_cell.angle_beta   90.00
_cell.angle_gamma   90.00
#
_symmetry.space_group_name_H-M   'P 1'
#
loop_
_entity.id
_entity.type
_entity.pdbx_description
1 polymer ?
#
loop_
_entity_poly.entity_id
_entity_poly.type
_entity_poly.pdbx_seq_one_letter_code
_entity_poly.pdbx_strand_id
1 'polypeptide(L)'
;MIGMATKLAALQLLRERLLAAADPQLAALGNLITTHARYANFGALGTAIGDFAPVRLPASGTLGTAGANPYIALWKLVFNVFGGDGTATNPGLKPVLDRIRDLLDRLDTVAAAEDLDALQAMSGEVDTLNQIATDLSAILVAIKGDGTPSNLGIVPQVADLIGTRMMPAAVRPRVGGGAGFPPRFWTLREFLSQRRTGRFAQRLWESAHASGRDEFKAYALGWLSSWSLSAGGASAVASIVGAPYRNQWWRSRFVGNYIDLWSYGYAKVGPRPKPYTDWPNLCAQKLHEQVAVPGATFDPDHMMQDLRLGNALGTGLPADFVSYWLDAYEHVYGDLGMDRPQMDADRLQDAYAMAWLVLWFQTSPQTLGCNAVAPVAPTDCGGAPPWTNPAVPGDAGGSTGGPPPPEIDKKVKPANVVCAVLLAILGIVALCFGGWVAGGAAIAGAIALAASAGTIDWDKFRCSLVWYRLYMYNGLRALHDVMSLGGLVHPYTPELSTDDTVVQLLSAIPTHIRTGDNTVLTRPSREGYPVLPWNGMGFSWFDDASGAMEQPGTQPALAAAYPSGFLDDPANPLGSRSPFDASPWPFAPGMGNDPAGFINTVDAMLAWLGAPTSDLPDHDLDGDRGLGFQNWHFVTDDWTNPVNIEPST
;
A
#
# COMPACT_ATOMS: atom_id res chain seq x y z
N MET A 1 4.11 9.06 -8.56
CA MET A 1 3.65 7.73 -9.01
C MET A 1 2.19 7.57 -8.60
N ILE A 2 1.35 7.10 -9.51
CA ILE A 2 -0.05 6.81 -9.24
C ILE A 2 -0.18 5.39 -8.68
N GLY A 3 -0.89 5.23 -7.57
CA GLY A 3 -1.06 3.95 -6.87
C GLY A 3 -2.02 2.99 -7.58
N MET A 4 -2.05 1.74 -7.10
CA MET A 4 -2.85 0.69 -7.73
C MET A 4 -4.35 0.92 -7.57
N ALA A 5 -4.80 1.50 -6.45
CA ALA A 5 -6.23 1.71 -6.23
C ALA A 5 -6.79 2.84 -7.12
N THR A 6 -6.03 3.93 -7.33
CA THR A 6 -6.41 4.99 -8.30
C THR A 6 -6.51 4.44 -9.72
N LYS A 7 -5.61 3.53 -10.11
CA LYS A 7 -5.68 2.89 -11.45
C LYS A 7 -6.94 2.04 -11.61
N LEU A 8 -7.32 1.27 -10.59
CA LEU A 8 -8.57 0.51 -10.59
C LEU A 8 -9.81 1.43 -10.59
N ALA A 9 -9.75 2.55 -9.86
CA ALA A 9 -10.80 3.56 -9.84
C ALA A 9 -11.00 4.20 -11.22
N ALA A 10 -9.91 4.56 -11.92
CA ALA A 10 -9.97 5.10 -13.28
C ALA A 10 -10.60 4.12 -14.27
N LEU A 11 -10.22 2.83 -14.22
CA LEU A 11 -10.83 1.81 -15.07
C LEU A 11 -12.33 1.65 -14.79
N GLN A 12 -12.75 1.73 -13.52
CA GLN A 12 -14.17 1.68 -13.17
C GLN A 12 -14.95 2.84 -13.80
N LEU A 13 -14.44 4.07 -13.67
CA LEU A 13 -15.06 5.27 -14.24
C LEU A 13 -15.12 5.20 -15.77
N LEU A 14 -14.03 4.74 -16.40
CA LEU A 14 -13.99 4.49 -17.85
C LEU A 14 -15.06 3.48 -18.27
N ARG A 15 -15.17 2.36 -17.56
CA ARG A 15 -16.20 1.33 -17.83
C ARG A 15 -17.61 1.91 -17.76
N GLU A 16 -17.90 2.68 -16.71
CA GLU A 16 -19.22 3.30 -16.54
C GLU A 16 -19.56 4.25 -17.69
N ARG A 17 -18.59 5.04 -18.14
CA ARG A 17 -18.76 5.96 -19.27
C ARG A 17 -18.86 5.25 -20.61
N LEU A 18 -18.11 4.17 -20.82
CA LEU A 18 -18.25 3.33 -22.00
C LEU A 18 -19.64 2.70 -22.07
N LEU A 19 -20.13 2.13 -20.97
CA LEU A 19 -21.48 1.55 -20.90
C LEU A 19 -22.60 2.57 -21.15
N ALA A 20 -22.37 3.83 -20.75
CA ALA A 20 -23.30 4.94 -20.99
C ALA A 20 -23.13 5.61 -22.36
N ALA A 21 -22.14 5.21 -23.17
CA ALA A 21 -21.88 5.82 -24.46
C ALA A 21 -23.01 5.52 -25.46
N ALA A 22 -23.38 6.53 -26.24
CA ALA A 22 -24.38 6.36 -27.30
C ALA A 22 -23.85 5.53 -28.49
N ASP A 23 -22.53 5.49 -28.67
CA ASP A 23 -21.88 4.65 -29.67
C ASP A 23 -21.90 3.16 -29.25
N PRO A 24 -22.57 2.27 -30.01
CA PRO A 24 -22.62 0.84 -29.69
C PRO A 24 -21.24 0.17 -29.62
N GLN A 25 -20.23 0.66 -30.36
CA GLN A 25 -18.88 0.11 -30.32
C GLN A 25 -18.20 0.43 -28.99
N LEU A 26 -18.34 1.66 -28.50
CA LEU A 26 -17.84 2.05 -27.17
C LEU A 26 -18.59 1.30 -26.06
N ALA A 27 -19.91 1.16 -26.17
CA ALA A 27 -20.70 0.36 -25.22
C ALA A 27 -20.27 -1.12 -25.20
N ALA A 28 -19.90 -1.69 -26.35
CA ALA A 28 -19.36 -3.05 -26.42
C ALA A 28 -18.04 -3.20 -25.63
N LEU A 29 -17.16 -2.20 -25.64
CA LEU A 29 -15.93 -2.21 -24.83
C LEU A 29 -16.25 -2.12 -23.32
N GLY A 30 -17.26 -1.36 -22.92
CA GLY A 30 -17.76 -1.34 -21.54
C GLY A 30 -18.28 -2.71 -21.09
N ASN A 31 -19.00 -3.41 -21.97
CA ASN A 31 -19.47 -4.78 -21.74
C ASN A 31 -18.31 -5.79 -21.69
N LEU A 32 -17.28 -5.60 -22.51
CA LEU A 32 -16.06 -6.41 -22.51
C LEU A 32 -15.34 -6.31 -21.15
N ILE A 33 -15.14 -5.08 -20.65
CA ILE A 33 -14.57 -4.85 -19.31
C ILE A 33 -15.45 -5.50 -18.24
N THR A 34 -16.78 -5.41 -18.34
CA THR A 34 -17.69 -6.01 -17.36
C THR A 34 -17.59 -7.54 -17.36
N THR A 35 -17.54 -8.15 -18.53
CA THR A 35 -17.50 -9.61 -18.71
C THR A 35 -16.18 -10.21 -18.26
N HIS A 36 -15.07 -9.52 -18.55
CA HIS A 36 -13.71 -9.95 -18.22
C HIS A 36 -13.05 -9.03 -17.18
N ALA A 37 -13.82 -8.58 -16.19
CA ALA A 37 -13.40 -7.56 -15.22
C ALA A 37 -12.07 -7.86 -14.54
N ARG A 38 -11.82 -9.13 -14.22
CA ARG A 38 -10.57 -9.51 -13.54
C ARG A 38 -9.32 -9.35 -14.42
N TYR A 39 -9.43 -9.60 -15.72
CA TYR A 39 -8.35 -9.34 -16.67
C TYR A 39 -8.17 -7.84 -16.90
N ALA A 40 -9.26 -7.09 -17.04
CA ALA A 40 -9.19 -5.64 -17.17
C ALA A 40 -8.57 -4.98 -15.93
N ASN A 41 -8.99 -5.36 -14.73
CA ASN A 41 -8.41 -4.87 -13.48
C ASN A 41 -6.93 -5.24 -13.35
N PHE A 42 -6.54 -6.45 -13.73
CA PHE A 42 -5.13 -6.83 -13.76
C PHE A 42 -4.33 -5.96 -14.73
N GLY A 43 -4.85 -5.73 -15.94
CA GLY A 43 -4.28 -4.81 -16.91
C GLY A 43 -4.14 -3.39 -16.38
N ALA A 44 -5.13 -2.92 -15.62
CA ALA A 44 -5.11 -1.60 -14.99
C ALA A 44 -4.03 -1.44 -13.91
N LEU A 45 -3.44 -2.51 -13.38
CA LEU A 45 -2.23 -2.35 -12.55
C LEU A 45 -1.08 -1.73 -13.38
N GLY A 46 -1.04 -2.01 -14.68
CA GLY A 46 -0.10 -1.44 -15.64
C GLY A 46 1.35 -1.62 -15.20
N THR A 47 2.09 -0.52 -15.19
CA THR A 47 3.50 -0.47 -14.78
C THR A 47 3.78 -0.91 -13.33
N ALA A 48 2.75 -0.96 -12.47
CA ALA A 48 2.91 -1.39 -11.07
C ALA A 48 3.31 -2.87 -10.96
N ILE A 49 3.03 -3.71 -11.96
CA ILE A 49 3.53 -5.09 -11.97
C ILE A 49 5.06 -5.15 -11.93
N GLY A 50 5.72 -4.13 -12.52
CA GLY A 50 7.18 -4.02 -12.53
C GLY A 50 7.77 -3.75 -11.15
N ASP A 51 7.00 -3.21 -10.20
CA ASP A 51 7.44 -3.01 -8.81
C ASP A 51 7.63 -4.36 -8.09
N PHE A 52 7.09 -5.44 -8.65
CA PHE A 52 7.09 -6.77 -8.05
C PHE A 52 7.89 -7.79 -8.87
N ALA A 53 8.67 -7.35 -9.85
CA ALA A 53 9.55 -8.20 -10.64
C ALA A 53 11.02 -7.76 -10.59
N PRO A 54 11.98 -8.68 -10.55
CA PRO A 54 11.85 -10.11 -10.23
C PRO A 54 11.79 -10.34 -8.71
N VAL A 55 10.94 -11.27 -8.25
CA VAL A 55 10.82 -11.65 -6.82
C VAL A 55 12.04 -12.42 -6.31
N ARG A 56 12.57 -13.30 -7.18
CA ARG A 56 13.73 -14.15 -6.91
C ARG A 56 14.95 -13.58 -7.60
N LEU A 57 16.02 -13.37 -6.84
CA LEU A 57 17.32 -12.98 -7.36
C LEU A 57 18.25 -14.21 -7.38
N PRO A 58 19.19 -14.29 -8.35
CA PRO A 58 20.27 -15.27 -8.29
C PRO A 58 21.07 -15.11 -6.98
N ALA A 59 21.62 -16.21 -6.45
CA ALA A 59 22.36 -16.24 -5.17
C ALA A 59 23.57 -15.28 -5.10
N SER A 60 24.08 -14.82 -6.25
CA SER A 60 25.17 -13.85 -6.37
C SER A 60 24.71 -12.39 -6.47
N GLY A 61 23.41 -12.12 -6.33
CA GLY A 61 22.83 -10.78 -6.50
C GLY A 61 23.20 -9.83 -5.36
N THR A 62 23.89 -8.75 -5.68
CA THR A 62 24.14 -7.60 -4.78
C THR A 62 23.47 -6.33 -5.33
N LEU A 63 23.28 -5.31 -4.50
CA LEU A 63 22.74 -4.02 -4.96
C LEU A 63 23.56 -3.46 -6.11
N GLY A 64 22.88 -3.13 -7.22
CA GLY A 64 23.54 -2.80 -8.48
C GLY A 64 23.78 -4.01 -9.39
N THR A 65 23.29 -5.21 -9.09
CA THR A 65 23.12 -6.23 -10.12
C THR A 65 21.87 -5.92 -10.95
N ALA A 66 21.95 -6.21 -12.25
CA ALA A 66 20.85 -6.03 -13.19
C ALA A 66 19.58 -6.73 -12.69
N GLY A 67 18.46 -6.00 -12.62
CA GLY A 67 17.18 -6.56 -12.17
C GLY A 67 17.04 -6.78 -10.66
N ALA A 68 17.91 -6.28 -9.79
CA ALA A 68 17.65 -6.31 -8.34
C ALA A 68 16.50 -5.36 -7.97
N ASN A 69 15.39 -5.88 -7.45
CA ASN A 69 14.23 -5.08 -7.04
C ASN A 69 14.21 -4.86 -5.51
N PRO A 70 14.65 -3.68 -5.01
CA PRO A 70 14.73 -3.40 -3.58
C PRO A 70 13.35 -3.31 -2.91
N TYR A 71 12.29 -2.99 -3.66
CA TYR A 71 10.94 -2.88 -3.11
C TYR A 71 10.41 -4.24 -2.63
N ILE A 72 10.77 -5.32 -3.33
CA ILE A 72 10.44 -6.68 -2.90
C ILE A 72 11.20 -7.05 -1.63
N ALA A 73 12.45 -6.61 -1.46
CA ALA A 73 13.22 -6.87 -0.25
C ALA A 73 12.56 -6.25 1.00
N LEU A 74 11.97 -5.06 0.86
CA LEU A 74 11.17 -4.45 1.92
C LEU A 74 9.95 -5.30 2.26
N TRP A 75 9.17 -5.70 1.27
CA TRP A 75 8.00 -6.55 1.51
C TRP A 75 8.38 -7.93 2.09
N LYS A 76 9.53 -8.49 1.72
CA LYS A 76 10.08 -9.70 2.36
C LYS A 76 10.29 -9.50 3.86
N LEU A 77 10.84 -8.36 4.29
CA LEU A 77 11.00 -8.05 5.71
C LEU A 77 9.65 -7.93 6.42
N VAL A 78 8.70 -7.21 5.80
CA VAL A 78 7.33 -7.03 6.34
C VAL A 78 6.62 -8.38 6.49
N PHE A 79 6.61 -9.19 5.42
CA PHE A 79 5.96 -10.50 5.43
C PHE A 79 6.67 -11.53 6.31
N ASN A 80 7.99 -11.42 6.48
CA ASN A 80 8.71 -12.29 7.41
C ASN A 80 8.25 -12.08 8.86
N VAL A 81 8.03 -10.84 9.26
CA VAL A 81 7.56 -10.50 10.63
C VAL A 81 6.06 -10.77 10.76
N PHE A 82 5.29 -10.48 9.71
CA PHE A 82 3.86 -10.68 9.73
C PHE A 82 3.46 -12.16 9.72
N GLY A 83 4.02 -12.96 8.80
CA GLY A 83 3.74 -14.39 8.69
C GLY A 83 4.53 -15.24 9.67
N GLY A 84 5.81 -14.91 9.92
CA GLY A 84 6.71 -15.71 10.76
C GLY A 84 7.01 -17.10 10.21
N ASP A 85 8.03 -17.76 10.76
CA ASP A 85 8.35 -19.16 10.45
C ASP A 85 7.80 -20.16 11.47
N GLY A 86 7.07 -19.67 12.48
CA GLY A 86 6.47 -20.48 13.54
C GLY A 86 7.47 -20.92 14.61
N THR A 87 8.74 -20.50 14.53
CA THR A 87 9.72 -20.75 15.58
C THR A 87 9.54 -19.79 16.76
N ALA A 88 10.09 -20.14 17.93
CA ALA A 88 10.06 -19.27 19.11
C ALA A 88 10.75 -17.90 18.88
N THR A 89 11.68 -17.82 17.93
CA THR A 89 12.38 -16.57 17.57
C THR A 89 11.67 -15.74 16.50
N ASN A 90 10.79 -16.36 15.71
CA ASN A 90 10.02 -15.69 14.68
C ASN A 90 8.60 -16.32 14.54
N PRO A 91 7.76 -16.18 15.57
CA PRO A 91 6.47 -16.87 15.64
C PRO A 91 5.43 -16.31 14.65
N GLY A 92 5.65 -15.11 14.12
CA GLY A 92 4.74 -14.44 13.19
C GLY A 92 3.63 -13.68 13.91
N LEU A 93 3.42 -12.42 13.50
CA LEU A 93 2.38 -11.58 14.09
C LEU A 93 0.97 -12.10 13.79
N LYS A 94 0.67 -12.51 12.55
CA LYS A 94 -0.64 -13.02 12.17
C LYS A 94 -1.05 -14.27 12.97
N PRO A 95 -0.24 -15.35 13.04
CA PRO A 95 -0.59 -16.53 13.86
C PRO A 95 -0.80 -16.22 15.35
N VAL A 96 -0.06 -15.25 15.90
CA VAL A 96 -0.26 -14.81 17.30
C VAL A 96 -1.58 -14.06 17.45
N LEU A 97 -1.89 -13.13 16.54
CA LEU A 97 -3.15 -12.39 16.56
C LEU A 97 -4.37 -13.30 16.37
N ASP A 98 -4.26 -14.31 15.50
CA ASP A 98 -5.31 -15.30 15.27
C ASP A 98 -5.57 -16.12 16.56
N ARG A 99 -4.52 -16.57 17.26
CA ARG A 99 -4.66 -17.23 18.58
C ARG A 99 -5.32 -16.35 19.64
N ILE A 100 -4.98 -15.06 19.70
CA ILE A 100 -5.62 -14.11 20.63
C ILE A 100 -7.11 -13.96 20.30
N ARG A 101 -7.46 -13.84 19.00
CA ARG A 101 -8.84 -13.73 18.55
C ARG A 101 -9.65 -14.97 18.91
N ASP A 102 -9.13 -16.16 18.60
CA ASP A 102 -9.76 -17.44 18.93
C ASP A 102 -10.02 -17.58 20.43
N LEU A 103 -9.07 -17.13 21.28
CA LEU A 103 -9.25 -17.13 22.72
C LEU A 103 -10.39 -16.21 23.16
N LEU A 104 -10.44 -14.98 22.62
CA LEU A 104 -11.52 -14.03 22.94
C LEU A 104 -12.89 -14.52 22.44
N ASP A 105 -12.96 -15.16 21.27
CA ASP A 105 -14.19 -15.72 20.72
C ASP A 105 -14.72 -16.90 21.58
N ARG A 106 -13.81 -17.74 22.11
CA ARG A 106 -14.17 -18.79 23.08
C ARG A 106 -14.69 -18.18 24.39
N LEU A 107 -14.03 -17.15 24.92
CA LEU A 107 -14.46 -16.45 26.14
C LEU A 107 -15.83 -15.79 25.97
N ASP A 108 -16.11 -15.22 24.80
CA ASP A 108 -17.45 -14.67 24.49
C ASP A 108 -18.51 -15.77 24.47
N THR A 109 -18.20 -16.95 23.92
CA THR A 109 -19.12 -18.09 23.93
C THR A 109 -19.42 -18.55 25.36
N VAL A 110 -18.39 -18.64 26.21
CA VAL A 110 -18.53 -18.98 27.63
C VAL A 110 -19.34 -17.91 28.38
N ALA A 111 -19.05 -16.64 28.14
CA ALA A 111 -19.77 -15.51 28.75
C ALA A 111 -21.25 -15.46 28.36
N ALA A 112 -21.56 -15.77 27.09
CA ALA A 112 -22.93 -15.82 26.59
C ALA A 112 -23.72 -16.98 27.19
N ALA A 113 -23.07 -18.13 27.40
CA ALA A 113 -23.68 -19.32 28.01
C ALA A 113 -23.72 -19.30 29.55
N GLU A 114 -23.02 -18.35 30.19
CA GLU A 114 -22.83 -18.30 31.64
C GLU A 114 -22.23 -19.61 32.20
N ASP A 115 -21.34 -20.22 31.41
CA ASP A 115 -20.81 -21.56 31.64
C ASP A 115 -19.57 -21.52 32.55
N LEU A 116 -19.80 -21.70 33.85
CA LEU A 116 -18.74 -21.74 34.85
C LEU A 116 -17.79 -22.91 34.64
N ASP A 117 -18.28 -24.07 34.19
CA ASP A 117 -17.46 -25.27 34.01
C ASP A 117 -16.53 -25.12 32.81
N ALA A 118 -17.02 -24.54 31.71
CA ALA A 118 -16.20 -24.20 30.56
C ALA A 118 -15.13 -23.15 30.92
N LEU A 119 -15.45 -22.15 31.74
CA LEU A 119 -14.46 -21.18 32.22
C LEU A 119 -13.37 -21.84 33.08
N GLN A 120 -13.74 -22.81 33.93
CA GLN A 120 -12.77 -23.57 34.73
C GLN A 120 -11.86 -24.44 33.86
N ALA A 121 -12.40 -25.04 32.80
CA ALA A 121 -11.63 -25.83 31.85
C ALA A 121 -10.55 -25.00 31.12
N MET A 122 -10.74 -23.68 31.00
CA MET A 122 -9.72 -22.78 30.43
C MET A 122 -8.45 -22.62 31.30
N SER A 123 -8.41 -23.16 32.52
CA SER A 123 -7.16 -23.24 33.30
C SER A 123 -6.06 -24.03 32.59
N GLY A 124 -6.43 -24.97 31.70
CA GLY A 124 -5.48 -25.68 30.84
C GLY A 124 -4.85 -24.82 29.73
N GLU A 125 -5.38 -23.63 29.46
CA GLU A 125 -4.89 -22.72 28.41
C GLU A 125 -3.80 -21.76 28.91
N VAL A 126 -3.35 -21.90 30.16
CA VAL A 126 -2.31 -21.06 30.77
C VAL A 126 -0.98 -21.13 29.99
N ASP A 127 -0.64 -22.31 29.48
CA ASP A 127 0.56 -22.49 28.65
C ASP A 127 0.42 -21.79 27.30
N THR A 128 -0.76 -21.85 26.67
CA THR A 128 -1.09 -21.10 25.44
C THR A 128 -0.89 -19.60 25.65
N LEU A 129 -1.37 -19.08 26.78
CA LEU A 129 -1.25 -17.67 27.15
C LEU A 129 0.21 -17.24 27.40
N ASN A 130 0.98 -18.03 28.16
CA ASN A 130 2.40 -17.79 28.35
C ASN A 130 3.17 -17.83 27.02
N GLN A 131 2.78 -18.72 26.11
CA GLN A 131 3.37 -18.79 24.78
C GLN A 131 3.03 -17.54 23.95
N ILE A 132 1.79 -17.04 23.98
CA ILE A 132 1.42 -15.77 23.32
C ILE A 132 2.30 -14.63 23.83
N ALA A 133 2.52 -14.51 25.14
CA ALA A 133 3.37 -13.45 25.70
C ALA A 133 4.83 -13.54 25.24
N THR A 134 5.35 -14.77 25.21
CA THR A 134 6.70 -15.07 24.72
C THR A 134 6.82 -14.71 23.24
N ASP A 135 5.83 -15.11 22.45
CA ASP A 135 5.81 -14.89 21.01
C ASP A 135 5.72 -13.40 20.66
N LEU A 136 4.88 -12.64 21.38
CA LEU A 136 4.79 -11.18 21.25
C LEU A 136 6.11 -10.49 21.60
N SER A 137 6.80 -10.95 22.63
CA SER A 137 8.12 -10.42 23.00
C SER A 137 9.14 -10.67 21.88
N ALA A 138 9.14 -11.86 21.28
CA ALA A 138 10.00 -12.18 20.14
C ALA A 138 9.69 -11.30 18.91
N ILE A 139 8.41 -11.05 18.62
CA ILE A 139 7.99 -10.14 17.54
C ILE A 139 8.48 -8.71 17.78
N LEU A 140 8.35 -8.20 19.01
CA LEU A 140 8.85 -6.86 19.35
C LEU A 140 10.37 -6.76 19.18
N VAL A 141 11.11 -7.79 19.59
CA VAL A 141 12.57 -7.87 19.38
C VAL A 141 12.90 -7.94 17.89
N ALA A 142 12.14 -8.68 17.08
CA ALA A 142 12.33 -8.70 15.64
C ALA A 142 12.12 -7.31 15.01
N ILE A 143 11.12 -6.54 15.50
CA ILE A 143 10.82 -5.20 14.98
C ILE A 143 11.88 -4.17 15.44
N LYS A 144 12.08 -4.04 16.75
CA LYS A 144 12.84 -2.96 17.38
C LYS A 144 14.31 -3.31 17.66
N GLY A 145 14.67 -4.58 17.60
CA GLY A 145 15.92 -5.10 18.12
C GLY A 145 15.87 -5.34 19.62
N ASP A 146 16.91 -5.98 20.15
CA ASP A 146 17.10 -6.23 21.58
C ASP A 146 17.94 -5.13 22.27
N GLY A 147 18.24 -4.04 21.54
CA GLY A 147 19.09 -2.95 22.00
C GLY A 147 20.59 -3.21 21.84
N THR A 148 21.00 -4.36 21.30
CA THR A 148 22.40 -4.65 20.99
C THR A 148 22.78 -4.22 19.57
N PRO A 149 24.05 -3.84 19.31
CA PRO A 149 24.52 -3.53 17.96
C PRO A 149 24.41 -4.71 16.98
N SER A 150 24.38 -5.95 17.49
CA SER A 150 24.22 -7.18 16.69
C SER A 150 22.78 -7.43 16.23
N ASN A 151 21.79 -6.82 16.88
CA ASN A 151 20.38 -7.03 16.58
C ASN A 151 19.60 -5.72 16.77
N LEU A 152 19.62 -4.91 15.72
CA LEU A 152 18.90 -3.63 15.66
C LEU A 152 17.44 -3.78 15.18
N GLY A 153 16.97 -5.01 14.97
CA GLY A 153 15.65 -5.29 14.39
C GLY A 153 15.54 -4.92 12.90
N ILE A 154 14.31 -4.92 12.38
CA ILE A 154 14.03 -4.61 10.97
C ILE A 154 13.98 -3.10 10.69
N VAL A 155 13.66 -2.25 11.68
CA VAL A 155 13.38 -0.82 11.43
C VAL A 155 14.55 -0.10 10.73
N PRO A 156 15.82 -0.26 11.17
CA PRO A 156 16.95 0.35 10.47
C PRO A 156 17.20 -0.23 9.08
N GLN A 157 16.88 -1.51 8.87
CA GLN A 157 17.00 -2.16 7.55
C GLN A 157 15.96 -1.59 6.57
N VAL A 158 14.74 -1.37 7.06
CA VAL A 158 13.66 -0.70 6.30
C VAL A 158 14.07 0.72 5.94
N ALA A 159 14.64 1.48 6.89
CA ALA A 159 15.13 2.83 6.63
C ALA A 159 16.26 2.86 5.58
N ASP A 160 17.24 1.95 5.67
CA ASP A 160 18.31 1.81 4.67
C ASP A 160 17.76 1.43 3.29
N LEU A 161 16.79 0.50 3.25
CA LEU A 161 16.13 0.10 2.01
C LEU A 161 15.45 1.30 1.34
N ILE A 162 14.60 2.00 2.09
CA ILE A 162 13.84 3.16 1.59
C ILE A 162 14.77 4.29 1.16
N GLY A 163 15.70 4.68 2.03
CA GLY A 163 16.52 5.87 1.84
C GLY A 163 17.64 5.69 0.83
N THR A 164 18.27 4.53 0.80
CA THR A 164 19.49 4.32 -0.02
C THR A 164 19.24 3.36 -1.16
N ARG A 165 18.63 2.21 -0.88
CA ARG A 165 18.59 1.09 -1.85
C ARG A 165 17.49 1.22 -2.89
N MET A 166 16.38 1.86 -2.56
CA MET A 166 15.24 2.13 -3.46
C MET A 166 15.39 3.41 -4.27
N MET A 167 16.51 4.14 -4.11
CA MET A 167 16.80 5.30 -4.95
C MET A 167 16.77 4.89 -6.42
N PRO A 168 15.96 5.57 -7.26
CA PRO A 168 15.79 5.22 -8.67
C PRO A 168 17.12 5.23 -9.42
N ALA A 169 17.29 4.28 -10.34
CA ALA A 169 18.53 4.06 -11.07
C ALA A 169 18.95 5.30 -11.86
N ALA A 170 17.97 6.12 -12.30
CA ALA A 170 18.20 7.38 -12.98
C ALA A 170 18.95 8.42 -12.14
N VAL A 171 18.72 8.52 -10.83
CA VAL A 171 19.39 9.53 -9.98
C VAL A 171 20.49 8.97 -9.10
N ARG A 172 20.69 7.65 -9.11
CA ARG A 172 21.66 6.99 -8.25
C ARG A 172 23.09 7.39 -8.65
N PRO A 173 23.96 7.80 -7.71
CA PRO A 173 25.36 8.09 -8.00
C PRO A 173 26.12 6.86 -8.50
N ARG A 174 26.93 7.02 -9.56
CA ARG A 174 27.90 6.02 -10.02
C ARG A 174 29.18 6.08 -9.19
N VAL A 175 29.85 4.93 -9.08
CA VAL A 175 31.25 4.85 -8.64
C VAL A 175 32.09 5.67 -9.63
N GLY A 176 32.64 6.81 -9.19
CA GLY A 176 33.40 7.75 -10.04
C GLY A 176 32.77 9.14 -10.20
N GLY A 177 31.62 9.42 -9.56
CA GLY A 177 31.09 10.79 -9.45
C GLY A 177 30.14 11.25 -10.56
N GLY A 178 29.83 10.40 -11.55
CA GLY A 178 28.70 10.60 -12.46
C GLY A 178 27.37 10.19 -11.82
N ALA A 179 26.24 10.69 -12.30
CA ALA A 179 24.90 10.20 -11.91
C ALA A 179 24.34 9.20 -12.93
N GLY A 180 23.37 8.38 -12.50
CA GLY A 180 22.49 7.49 -13.28
C GLY A 180 23.14 6.20 -13.75
N PHE A 181 22.52 5.02 -13.66
CA PHE A 181 23.10 3.76 -14.15
C PHE A 181 22.66 3.40 -15.60
N PRO A 182 23.45 2.62 -16.37
CA PRO A 182 23.01 2.05 -17.64
C PRO A 182 21.68 1.27 -17.53
N PRO A 183 20.90 1.09 -18.61
CA PRO A 183 19.57 0.47 -18.57
C PRO A 183 19.54 -0.94 -17.97
N ARG A 184 20.59 -1.74 -18.14
CA ARG A 184 20.69 -3.04 -17.47
C ARG A 184 20.52 -2.98 -15.95
N PHE A 185 20.79 -1.85 -15.31
CA PHE A 185 20.64 -1.67 -13.87
C PHE A 185 19.26 -1.17 -13.44
N TRP A 186 18.38 -0.87 -14.40
CA TRP A 186 17.04 -0.41 -14.13
C TRP A 186 16.17 -1.60 -13.74
N THR A 187 15.17 -1.33 -12.93
CA THR A 187 14.12 -2.26 -12.55
C THR A 187 13.11 -2.44 -13.70
N LEU A 188 12.32 -3.52 -13.66
CA LEU A 188 11.23 -3.70 -14.64
C LEU A 188 10.24 -2.54 -14.59
N ARG A 189 9.93 -2.03 -13.39
CA ARG A 189 9.07 -0.84 -13.24
C ARG A 189 9.62 0.35 -14.03
N GLU A 190 10.90 0.68 -13.88
CA GLU A 190 11.50 1.84 -14.55
C GLU A 190 11.45 1.67 -16.07
N PHE A 191 11.65 0.46 -16.58
CA PHE A 191 11.48 0.16 -18.00
C PHE A 191 10.03 0.40 -18.46
N LEU A 192 9.07 -0.20 -17.77
CA LEU A 192 7.66 -0.08 -18.12
C LEU A 192 7.11 1.35 -17.95
N SER A 193 7.72 2.18 -17.08
CA SER A 193 7.29 3.55 -16.84
C SER A 193 8.04 4.61 -17.64
N GLN A 194 9.22 4.33 -18.18
CA GLN A 194 10.05 5.36 -18.82
C GLN A 194 10.59 5.00 -20.20
N ARG A 195 10.45 3.75 -20.66
CA ARG A 195 11.01 3.29 -21.95
C ARG A 195 9.94 2.62 -22.81
N ARG A 196 9.81 3.09 -24.05
CA ARG A 196 8.95 2.49 -25.10
C ARG A 196 7.53 2.20 -24.59
N THR A 197 7.01 3.10 -23.75
CA THR A 197 5.79 2.87 -22.96
C THR A 197 4.54 2.82 -23.83
N GLY A 198 4.45 3.70 -24.84
CA GLY A 198 3.39 3.74 -25.83
C GLY A 198 3.47 2.53 -26.75
N ARG A 199 4.67 2.22 -27.26
CA ARG A 199 4.90 1.02 -28.09
C ARG A 199 4.50 -0.27 -27.39
N PHE A 200 4.80 -0.41 -26.11
CA PHE A 200 4.40 -1.59 -25.33
C PHE A 200 2.89 -1.66 -25.13
N ALA A 201 2.24 -0.55 -24.78
CA ALA A 201 0.78 -0.49 -24.66
C ALA A 201 0.07 -0.81 -25.99
N GLN A 202 0.57 -0.24 -27.09
CA GLN A 202 0.07 -0.48 -28.44
C GLN A 202 0.26 -1.95 -28.84
N ARG A 203 1.43 -2.53 -28.57
CA ARG A 203 1.72 -3.93 -28.91
C ARG A 203 0.81 -4.91 -28.17
N LEU A 204 0.50 -4.65 -26.90
CA LEU A 204 -0.48 -5.43 -26.13
C LEU A 204 -1.87 -5.35 -26.80
N TRP A 205 -2.32 -4.13 -27.13
CA TRP A 205 -3.61 -3.91 -27.80
C TRP A 205 -3.74 -4.63 -29.14
N GLU A 206 -2.76 -4.46 -30.02
CA GLU A 206 -2.75 -5.10 -31.35
C GLU A 206 -2.69 -6.62 -31.26
N SER A 207 -1.85 -7.16 -30.39
CA SER A 207 -1.71 -8.61 -30.21
C SER A 207 -2.99 -9.23 -29.63
N ALA A 208 -3.65 -8.52 -28.71
CA ALA A 208 -4.96 -8.92 -28.19
C ALA A 208 -6.03 -8.95 -29.29
N HIS A 209 -6.07 -7.94 -30.17
CA HIS A 209 -6.98 -7.92 -31.32
C HIS A 209 -6.71 -9.09 -32.27
N ALA A 210 -5.44 -9.31 -32.64
CA ALA A 210 -5.03 -10.38 -33.54
C ALA A 210 -5.35 -11.77 -32.98
N SER A 211 -5.28 -11.96 -31.66
CA SER A 211 -5.63 -13.23 -31.01
C SER A 211 -7.11 -13.58 -31.08
N GLY A 212 -7.99 -12.59 -31.27
CA GLY A 212 -9.44 -12.76 -31.18
C GLY A 212 -9.99 -13.00 -29.77
N ARG A 213 -9.15 -13.02 -28.73
CA ARG A 213 -9.54 -13.35 -27.35
C ARG A 213 -9.96 -12.12 -26.56
N ASP A 214 -11.16 -12.21 -26.00
CA ASP A 214 -11.81 -11.10 -25.31
C ASP A 214 -11.16 -10.79 -23.95
N GLU A 215 -10.64 -11.80 -23.25
CA GLU A 215 -9.85 -11.65 -22.04
C GLU A 215 -8.55 -10.86 -22.27
N PHE A 216 -7.89 -11.04 -23.42
CA PHE A 216 -6.66 -10.33 -23.75
C PHE A 216 -6.97 -8.87 -24.12
N LYS A 217 -8.07 -8.64 -24.84
CA LYS A 217 -8.54 -7.30 -25.16
C LYS A 217 -8.93 -6.55 -23.88
N ALA A 218 -9.60 -7.21 -22.94
CA ALA A 218 -9.96 -6.63 -21.65
C ALA A 218 -8.70 -6.24 -20.85
N TYR A 219 -7.69 -7.11 -20.79
CA TYR A 219 -6.40 -6.78 -20.17
C TYR A 219 -5.73 -5.58 -20.85
N ALA A 220 -5.69 -5.55 -22.19
CA ALA A 220 -5.09 -4.45 -22.93
C ALA A 220 -5.83 -3.11 -22.70
N LEU A 221 -7.17 -3.11 -22.60
CA LEU A 221 -7.95 -1.92 -22.21
C LEU A 221 -7.57 -1.42 -20.82
N GLY A 222 -7.42 -2.33 -19.85
CA GLY A 222 -6.94 -2.00 -18.52
C GLY A 222 -5.56 -1.34 -18.57
N TRP A 223 -4.63 -1.92 -19.34
CA TRP A 223 -3.28 -1.38 -19.52
C TRP A 223 -3.30 0.02 -20.13
N LEU A 224 -4.08 0.23 -21.20
CA LEU A 224 -4.23 1.53 -21.85
C LEU A 224 -4.84 2.58 -20.91
N SER A 225 -5.83 2.20 -20.10
CA SER A 225 -6.39 3.07 -19.07
C SER A 225 -5.32 3.49 -18.04
N SER A 226 -4.51 2.53 -17.55
CA SER A 226 -3.40 2.85 -16.64
C SER A 226 -2.34 3.74 -17.31
N TRP A 227 -2.05 3.49 -18.58
CA TRP A 227 -1.06 4.25 -19.34
C TRP A 227 -1.53 5.70 -19.52
N SER A 228 -2.78 5.91 -19.97
CA SER A 228 -3.41 7.21 -20.14
C SER A 228 -3.44 8.00 -18.82
N LEU A 229 -3.86 7.34 -17.74
CA LEU A 229 -3.89 7.92 -16.40
C LEU A 229 -2.50 8.37 -15.94
N SER A 230 -1.47 7.56 -16.20
CA SER A 230 -0.11 7.89 -15.77
C SER A 230 0.47 9.02 -16.62
N ALA A 231 0.26 9.00 -17.94
CA ALA A 231 0.69 10.07 -18.84
C ALA A 231 0.05 11.43 -18.47
N GLY A 232 -1.26 11.44 -18.17
CA GLY A 232 -2.01 12.66 -17.86
C GLY A 232 -1.96 13.12 -16.40
N GLY A 233 -1.81 12.18 -15.46
CA GLY A 233 -1.97 12.42 -14.01
C GLY A 233 -0.68 12.37 -13.19
N ALA A 234 0.42 11.81 -13.70
CA ALA A 234 1.64 11.68 -12.90
C ALA A 234 2.24 13.04 -12.50
N SER A 235 2.06 14.07 -13.32
CA SER A 235 2.45 15.45 -13.01
C SER A 235 1.58 16.11 -11.95
N ALA A 236 0.30 15.71 -11.83
CA ALA A 236 -0.55 16.12 -10.71
C ALA A 236 0.02 15.58 -9.40
N VAL A 237 0.40 14.31 -9.37
CA VAL A 237 1.08 13.70 -8.21
C VAL A 237 2.41 14.41 -7.91
N ALA A 238 3.23 14.69 -8.94
CA ALA A 238 4.50 15.39 -8.77
C ALA A 238 4.32 16.81 -8.19
N SER A 239 3.24 17.52 -8.59
CA SER A 239 2.87 18.84 -8.03
C SER A 239 2.57 18.75 -6.52
N ILE A 240 1.81 17.74 -6.08
CA ILE A 240 1.51 17.51 -4.65
C ILE A 240 2.80 17.21 -3.88
N VAL A 241 3.63 16.31 -4.42
CA VAL A 241 4.90 15.90 -3.82
C VAL A 241 5.87 17.08 -3.72
N GLY A 242 5.89 17.95 -4.72
CA GLY A 242 6.87 19.02 -4.90
C GLY A 242 8.10 18.61 -5.72
N ALA A 243 8.08 17.41 -6.28
CA ALA A 243 9.13 16.90 -7.17
C ALA A 243 8.60 15.69 -7.95
N PRO A 244 9.20 15.36 -9.10
CA PRO A 244 8.94 14.11 -9.82
C PRO A 244 9.35 12.88 -9.00
N TYR A 245 8.83 11.71 -9.37
CA TYR A 245 9.07 10.47 -8.62
C TYR A 245 10.56 10.19 -8.40
N ARG A 246 11.42 10.38 -9.41
CA ARG A 246 12.84 10.06 -9.29
C ARG A 246 13.52 10.82 -8.15
N ASN A 247 13.04 12.02 -7.82
CA ASN A 247 13.64 12.89 -6.80
C ASN A 247 13.05 12.62 -5.42
N GLN A 248 11.80 12.16 -5.33
CA GLN A 248 11.09 12.00 -4.06
C GLN A 248 10.32 10.67 -4.08
N TRP A 249 11.04 9.57 -4.33
CA TRP A 249 10.45 8.26 -4.65
C TRP A 249 9.58 7.70 -3.54
N TRP A 250 10.00 7.86 -2.27
CA TRP A 250 9.23 7.35 -1.14
C TRP A 250 8.08 8.25 -0.75
N ARG A 251 8.28 9.58 -0.74
CA ARG A 251 7.19 10.55 -0.58
C ARG A 251 6.12 10.37 -1.64
N SER A 252 6.51 10.06 -2.87
CA SER A 252 5.56 9.76 -3.95
C SER A 252 4.70 8.52 -3.66
N ARG A 253 5.25 7.49 -3.00
CA ARG A 253 4.46 6.32 -2.56
C ARG A 253 3.53 6.68 -1.40
N PHE A 254 4.04 7.41 -0.41
CA PHE A 254 3.24 7.91 0.72
C PHE A 254 2.04 8.76 0.24
N VAL A 255 2.29 9.79 -0.58
CA VAL A 255 1.23 10.63 -1.19
C VAL A 255 0.31 9.78 -2.08
N GLY A 256 0.87 8.83 -2.82
CA GLY A 256 0.11 7.88 -3.64
C GLY A 256 -0.96 7.12 -2.85
N ASN A 257 -0.69 6.74 -1.59
CA ASN A 257 -1.66 6.04 -0.74
C ASN A 257 -2.86 6.94 -0.35
N TYR A 258 -2.65 8.23 -0.12
CA TYR A 258 -3.74 9.18 0.15
C TYR A 258 -4.57 9.44 -1.13
N ILE A 259 -3.91 9.58 -2.27
CA ILE A 259 -4.57 9.72 -3.57
C ILE A 259 -5.37 8.47 -3.92
N ASP A 260 -4.84 7.27 -3.64
CA ASP A 260 -5.52 5.99 -3.82
C ASP A 260 -6.84 5.95 -3.05
N LEU A 261 -6.82 6.30 -1.76
CA LEU A 261 -8.02 6.36 -0.91
C LEU A 261 -9.04 7.36 -1.45
N TRP A 262 -8.60 8.57 -1.80
CA TRP A 262 -9.48 9.62 -2.31
C TRP A 262 -10.12 9.21 -3.65
N SER A 263 -9.30 8.71 -4.58
CA SER A 263 -9.73 8.31 -5.92
C SER A 263 -10.74 7.16 -5.86
N TYR A 264 -10.51 6.21 -4.96
CA TYR A 264 -11.43 5.10 -4.74
C TYR A 264 -12.78 5.58 -4.19
N GLY A 265 -12.77 6.45 -3.17
CA GLY A 265 -14.00 7.04 -2.62
C GLY A 265 -14.80 7.80 -3.68
N TYR A 266 -14.12 8.63 -4.46
CA TYR A 266 -14.71 9.35 -5.59
C TYR A 266 -15.33 8.39 -6.62
N ALA A 267 -14.61 7.35 -7.07
CA ALA A 267 -15.12 6.42 -8.07
C ALA A 267 -16.28 5.53 -7.57
N LYS A 268 -16.44 5.36 -6.25
CA LYS A 268 -17.53 4.57 -5.67
C LYS A 268 -18.78 5.38 -5.37
N VAL A 269 -18.62 6.63 -4.96
CA VAL A 269 -19.69 7.42 -4.36
C VAL A 269 -19.94 8.75 -5.10
N GLY A 270 -18.96 9.18 -5.89
CA GLY A 270 -18.94 10.46 -6.58
C GLY A 270 -18.41 11.61 -5.69
N PRO A 271 -18.52 12.86 -6.17
CA PRO A 271 -18.05 14.02 -5.43
C PRO A 271 -18.82 14.17 -4.11
N ARG A 272 -18.07 14.45 -3.04
CA ARG A 272 -18.61 14.69 -1.70
C ARG A 272 -17.85 15.82 -1.01
N PRO A 273 -18.49 16.59 -0.13
CA PRO A 273 -17.78 17.48 0.75
C PRO A 273 -17.08 16.67 1.86
N LYS A 274 -15.94 17.18 2.31
CA LYS A 274 -15.31 16.78 3.58
C LYS A 274 -16.34 16.91 4.71
N PRO A 275 -16.49 15.94 5.63
CA PRO A 275 -15.54 14.88 6.01
C PRO A 275 -15.65 13.53 5.28
N TYR A 276 -16.30 13.42 4.11
CA TYR A 276 -16.35 12.17 3.30
C TYR A 276 -16.90 10.95 4.05
N THR A 277 -17.88 11.15 4.93
CA THR A 277 -18.39 10.10 5.85
C THR A 277 -18.98 8.87 5.18
N ASP A 278 -19.45 9.00 3.94
CA ASP A 278 -20.04 7.92 3.15
C ASP A 278 -19.03 7.23 2.21
N TRP A 279 -17.78 7.71 2.16
CA TRP A 279 -16.75 7.09 1.34
C TRP A 279 -16.25 5.78 1.96
N PRO A 280 -16.17 4.70 1.17
CA PRO A 280 -15.64 3.43 1.67
C PRO A 280 -14.15 3.58 2.00
N ASN A 281 -13.74 2.91 3.07
CA ASN A 281 -12.33 2.71 3.35
C ASN A 281 -11.74 1.72 2.35
N LEU A 282 -10.47 1.87 1.96
CA LEU A 282 -9.76 0.85 1.16
C LEU A 282 -9.52 -0.44 1.95
N CYS A 283 -9.42 -0.31 3.28
CA CYS A 283 -9.47 -1.45 4.18
C CYS A 283 -10.76 -2.24 3.96
N ALA A 284 -10.63 -3.56 3.86
CA ALA A 284 -11.70 -4.52 3.60
C ALA A 284 -12.34 -4.49 2.19
N GLN A 285 -11.80 -3.74 1.23
CA GLN A 285 -12.27 -3.77 -0.17
C GLN A 285 -11.75 -4.94 -0.98
N LYS A 286 -10.78 -5.69 -0.44
CA LYS A 286 -10.25 -6.91 -1.03
C LYS A 286 -9.86 -6.74 -2.51
N LEU A 287 -9.11 -5.69 -2.83
CA LEU A 287 -8.72 -5.37 -4.20
C LEU A 287 -7.94 -6.50 -4.89
N HIS A 288 -7.25 -7.34 -4.10
CA HIS A 288 -6.60 -8.57 -4.57
C HIS A 288 -7.58 -9.55 -5.25
N GLU A 289 -8.83 -9.66 -4.76
CA GLU A 289 -9.87 -10.50 -5.39
C GLU A 289 -10.31 -9.92 -6.76
N GLN A 290 -10.23 -8.59 -6.93
CA GLN A 290 -10.63 -7.92 -8.17
C GLN A 290 -9.64 -8.13 -9.31
N VAL A 291 -8.37 -8.41 -8.99
CA VAL A 291 -7.28 -8.67 -9.96
C VAL A 291 -6.94 -10.16 -10.10
N ALA A 292 -7.63 -11.04 -9.35
CA ALA A 292 -7.42 -12.49 -9.35
C ALA A 292 -8.02 -13.15 -10.60
N VAL A 293 -7.26 -13.29 -11.70
CA VAL A 293 -7.76 -13.86 -12.96
C VAL A 293 -8.42 -15.23 -12.74
N PRO A 294 -9.44 -15.62 -13.53
CA PRO A 294 -10.13 -16.89 -13.34
C PRO A 294 -9.16 -18.07 -13.30
N GLY A 295 -9.27 -18.90 -12.26
CA GLY A 295 -8.37 -20.04 -12.03
C GLY A 295 -7.15 -19.73 -11.16
N ALA A 296 -6.83 -18.46 -10.90
CA ALA A 296 -5.80 -18.09 -9.94
C ALA A 296 -6.30 -18.35 -8.50
N THR A 297 -5.60 -19.20 -7.77
CA THR A 297 -5.84 -19.46 -6.35
C THR A 297 -4.55 -19.22 -5.58
N PHE A 298 -4.62 -18.35 -4.57
CA PHE A 298 -3.48 -17.97 -3.75
C PHE A 298 -3.82 -18.20 -2.28
N ASP A 299 -2.90 -18.81 -1.56
CA ASP A 299 -2.92 -18.89 -0.11
C ASP A 299 -1.86 -17.93 0.44
N PRO A 300 -2.25 -16.81 1.08
CA PRO A 300 -1.30 -15.81 1.54
C PRO A 300 -0.32 -16.38 2.58
N ASP A 301 -0.73 -17.32 3.43
CA ASP A 301 0.13 -17.88 4.46
C ASP A 301 1.23 -18.76 3.81
N HIS A 302 0.85 -19.58 2.82
CA HIS A 302 1.80 -20.36 2.04
C HIS A 302 2.73 -19.48 1.19
N MET A 303 2.20 -18.42 0.56
CA MET A 303 3.01 -17.49 -0.22
C MET A 303 4.04 -16.74 0.62
N MET A 304 3.69 -16.30 1.84
CA MET A 304 4.65 -15.68 2.75
C MET A 304 5.76 -16.66 3.16
N GLN A 305 5.42 -17.94 3.35
CA GLN A 305 6.41 -18.99 3.58
C GLN A 305 7.34 -19.18 2.37
N ASP A 306 6.79 -19.34 1.17
CA ASP A 306 7.56 -19.50 -0.06
C ASP A 306 8.47 -18.30 -0.32
N LEU A 307 7.96 -17.09 -0.10
CA LEU A 307 8.71 -15.85 -0.24
C LEU A 307 9.93 -15.80 0.70
N ARG A 308 9.77 -16.26 1.96
CA ARG A 308 10.86 -16.35 2.95
C ARG A 308 11.90 -17.39 2.53
N LEU A 309 11.46 -18.53 2.01
CA LEU A 309 12.34 -19.61 1.58
C LEU A 309 12.99 -19.36 0.21
N GLY A 310 12.54 -18.32 -0.51
CA GLY A 310 13.03 -18.01 -1.85
C GLY A 310 12.45 -18.94 -2.94
N ASN A 311 11.35 -19.62 -2.64
CA ASN A 311 10.62 -20.47 -3.57
C ASN A 311 9.80 -19.64 -4.57
N ALA A 312 9.33 -20.28 -5.64
CA ALA A 312 8.35 -19.69 -6.54
C ALA A 312 7.03 -19.46 -5.79
N LEU A 313 6.33 -18.35 -6.08
CA LEU A 313 5.08 -18.00 -5.37
C LEU A 313 3.83 -18.68 -5.95
N GLY A 314 4.00 -19.52 -6.99
CA GLY A 314 2.95 -20.28 -7.64
C GLY A 314 2.58 -19.77 -9.03
N THR A 315 1.85 -20.59 -9.78
CA THR A 315 1.36 -20.28 -11.14
C THR A 315 -0.10 -19.86 -11.09
N GLY A 316 -0.37 -18.56 -11.16
CA GLY A 316 -1.73 -18.01 -11.17
C GLY A 316 -2.26 -17.65 -12.56
N LEU A 317 -1.36 -17.29 -13.48
CA LEU A 317 -1.71 -16.87 -14.84
C LEU A 317 -1.79 -18.07 -15.79
N PRO A 318 -2.81 -18.13 -16.67
CA PRO A 318 -2.86 -19.11 -17.76
C PRO A 318 -1.64 -19.01 -18.69
N ALA A 319 -1.16 -20.17 -19.18
CA ALA A 319 0.08 -20.24 -19.97
C ALA A 319 0.02 -19.44 -21.28
N ASP A 320 -1.14 -19.45 -21.93
CA ASP A 320 -1.45 -18.67 -23.11
C ASP A 320 -1.40 -17.15 -22.86
N PHE A 321 -1.88 -16.68 -21.70
CA PHE A 321 -1.75 -15.29 -21.28
C PHE A 321 -0.28 -14.93 -21.02
N VAL A 322 0.47 -15.81 -20.36
CA VAL A 322 1.91 -15.61 -20.11
C VAL A 322 2.67 -15.46 -21.43
N SER A 323 2.40 -16.33 -22.41
CA SER A 323 2.97 -16.20 -23.77
C SER A 323 2.59 -14.88 -24.43
N TYR A 324 1.30 -14.51 -24.43
CA TYR A 324 0.84 -13.24 -24.99
C TYR A 324 1.60 -12.02 -24.42
N TRP A 325 1.77 -11.96 -23.10
CA TRP A 325 2.45 -10.84 -22.45
C TRP A 325 3.95 -10.83 -22.76
N LEU A 326 4.61 -11.99 -22.67
CA LEU A 326 6.04 -12.12 -22.93
C LEU A 326 6.37 -11.86 -24.40
N ASP A 327 5.52 -12.27 -25.35
CA ASP A 327 5.69 -11.99 -26.77
C ASP A 327 5.61 -10.48 -27.05
N ALA A 328 4.69 -9.76 -26.38
CA ALA A 328 4.65 -8.30 -26.48
C ALA A 328 5.92 -7.66 -25.88
N TYR A 329 6.40 -8.18 -24.75
CA TYR A 329 7.61 -7.66 -24.10
C TYR A 329 8.86 -7.91 -24.94
N GLU A 330 8.99 -9.10 -25.52
CA GLU A 330 10.10 -9.46 -26.40
C GLU A 330 10.06 -8.65 -27.70
N HIS A 331 8.88 -8.44 -28.27
CA HIS A 331 8.74 -7.65 -29.48
C HIS A 331 9.20 -6.20 -29.30
N VAL A 332 8.89 -5.60 -28.15
CA VAL A 332 9.17 -4.17 -27.90
C VAL A 332 10.55 -3.93 -27.31
N TYR A 333 11.08 -4.87 -26.52
CA TYR A 333 12.34 -4.66 -25.80
C TYR A 333 13.45 -5.67 -26.17
N GLY A 334 13.15 -6.71 -26.96
CA GLY A 334 14.09 -7.81 -27.24
C GLY A 334 15.37 -7.39 -27.97
N ASP A 335 15.31 -6.34 -28.78
CA ASP A 335 16.46 -5.73 -29.44
C ASP A 335 17.50 -5.15 -28.47
N LEU A 336 17.11 -4.84 -27.23
CA LEU A 336 18.02 -4.39 -26.17
C LEU A 336 18.84 -5.53 -25.55
N GLY A 337 18.54 -6.79 -25.89
CA GLY A 337 19.30 -7.96 -25.44
C GLY A 337 19.46 -8.02 -23.92
N MET A 338 20.70 -7.95 -23.42
CA MET A 338 21.03 -7.99 -21.99
C MET A 338 20.91 -6.63 -21.28
N ASP A 339 20.63 -5.55 -22.01
CA ASP A 339 20.49 -4.20 -21.44
C ASP A 339 19.07 -3.89 -20.93
N ARG A 340 18.19 -4.89 -20.92
CA ARG A 340 16.87 -4.83 -20.27
C ARG A 340 16.74 -5.81 -19.10
N PRO A 341 15.77 -5.58 -18.19
CA PRO A 341 15.30 -6.59 -17.25
C PRO A 341 14.87 -7.85 -18.01
N GLN A 342 15.51 -8.98 -17.71
CA GLN A 342 15.15 -10.24 -18.36
C GLN A 342 13.83 -10.73 -17.79
N MET A 343 12.87 -11.03 -18.66
CA MET A 343 11.55 -11.55 -18.29
C MET A 343 11.35 -12.95 -18.85
N ASP A 344 10.73 -13.79 -18.03
CA ASP A 344 10.35 -15.16 -18.36
C ASP A 344 9.03 -15.48 -17.65
N ALA A 345 8.49 -16.68 -17.92
CA ALA A 345 7.21 -17.11 -17.38
C ALA A 345 7.20 -17.08 -15.84
N ASP A 346 8.27 -17.58 -15.23
CA ASP A 346 8.45 -17.63 -13.78
C ASP A 346 8.43 -16.24 -13.15
N ARG A 347 9.18 -15.29 -13.70
CA ARG A 347 9.23 -13.91 -13.20
C ARG A 347 7.89 -13.20 -13.34
N LEU A 348 7.16 -13.43 -14.42
CA LEU A 348 5.84 -12.85 -14.61
C LEU A 348 4.81 -13.43 -13.62
N GLN A 349 4.84 -14.75 -13.39
CA GLN A 349 4.00 -15.43 -12.40
C GLN A 349 4.28 -14.94 -10.99
N ASP A 350 5.56 -14.87 -10.60
CA ASP A 350 5.97 -14.38 -9.30
C ASP A 350 5.58 -12.90 -9.10
N ALA A 351 5.74 -12.06 -10.12
CA ALA A 351 5.34 -10.65 -10.06
C ALA A 351 3.84 -10.48 -9.88
N TYR A 352 3.05 -11.29 -10.59
CA TYR A 352 1.59 -11.32 -10.45
C TYR A 352 1.17 -11.76 -9.04
N ALA A 353 1.74 -12.86 -8.54
CA ALA A 353 1.46 -13.39 -7.22
C ALA A 353 1.86 -12.38 -6.11
N MET A 354 3.02 -11.74 -6.26
CA MET A 354 3.49 -10.73 -5.31
C MET A 354 2.60 -9.47 -5.31
N ALA A 355 2.14 -9.01 -6.48
CA ALA A 355 1.18 -7.91 -6.57
C ALA A 355 -0.14 -8.26 -5.87
N TRP A 356 -0.62 -9.49 -6.05
CA TRP A 356 -1.79 -10.01 -5.35
C TRP A 356 -1.58 -10.01 -3.82
N LEU A 357 -0.44 -10.51 -3.34
CA LEU A 357 -0.14 -10.60 -1.91
C LEU A 357 -0.06 -9.22 -1.25
N VAL A 358 0.54 -8.24 -1.92
CA VAL A 358 0.62 -6.86 -1.43
C VAL A 358 -0.78 -6.23 -1.39
N LEU A 359 -1.59 -6.39 -2.43
CA LEU A 359 -2.99 -5.93 -2.39
C LEU A 359 -3.81 -6.64 -1.32
N TRP A 360 -3.56 -7.94 -1.07
CA TRP A 360 -4.18 -8.66 0.03
C TRP A 360 -3.80 -8.03 1.35
N PHE A 361 -2.50 -7.82 1.58
CA PHE A 361 -2.00 -7.19 2.80
C PHE A 361 -2.62 -5.80 3.04
N GLN A 362 -2.72 -4.99 2.01
CA GLN A 362 -3.19 -3.60 2.11
C GLN A 362 -4.71 -3.46 2.22
N THR A 363 -5.50 -4.43 1.74
CA THR A 363 -6.97 -4.24 1.55
C THR A 363 -7.85 -5.38 2.08
N SER A 364 -7.27 -6.45 2.61
CA SER A 364 -8.02 -7.58 3.18
C SER A 364 -8.34 -7.35 4.66
N PRO A 365 -9.55 -7.65 5.14
CA PRO A 365 -9.87 -7.60 6.58
C PRO A 365 -9.05 -8.58 7.43
N GLN A 366 -8.32 -9.51 6.80
CA GLN A 366 -7.49 -10.50 7.48
C GLN A 366 -6.12 -9.97 7.92
N THR A 367 -5.78 -8.71 7.61
CA THR A 367 -4.43 -8.16 7.79
C THR A 367 -4.39 -7.09 8.89
N LEU A 368 -3.19 -6.57 9.16
CA LEU A 368 -2.95 -5.55 10.16
C LEU A 368 -3.74 -4.28 9.85
N GLY A 369 -4.79 -4.02 10.63
CA GLY A 369 -5.52 -2.76 10.60
C GLY A 369 -6.72 -2.71 9.66
N CYS A 370 -7.03 -3.72 8.87
CA CYS A 370 -8.28 -3.66 8.07
C CYS A 370 -9.56 -3.94 8.89
N ASN A 371 -9.56 -3.59 10.19
CA ASN A 371 -10.68 -3.66 11.11
C ASN A 371 -11.16 -2.23 11.39
N ALA A 372 -11.84 -1.58 10.45
CA ALA A 372 -12.23 -0.16 10.58
C ALA A 372 -13.37 0.10 11.59
N VAL A 373 -13.98 -0.95 12.14
CA VAL A 373 -15.13 -0.85 13.04
C VAL A 373 -14.70 -1.23 14.45
N ALA A 374 -14.75 -0.25 15.34
CA ALA A 374 -14.52 -0.49 16.76
C ALA A 374 -15.63 -1.39 17.34
N PRO A 375 -15.31 -2.30 18.28
CA PRO A 375 -16.33 -3.07 18.97
C PRO A 375 -17.26 -2.12 19.75
N VAL A 376 -18.56 -2.40 19.69
CA VAL A 376 -19.59 -1.61 20.38
C VAL A 376 -19.92 -2.29 21.70
N ALA A 377 -19.87 -1.53 22.79
CA ALA A 377 -20.27 -2.04 24.10
C ALA A 377 -21.79 -2.11 24.25
N PRO A 378 -22.32 -3.13 24.97
CA PRO A 378 -23.67 -3.10 25.50
C PRO A 378 -23.93 -1.79 26.25
N THR A 379 -25.17 -1.32 26.23
CA THR A 379 -25.57 -0.03 26.85
C THR A 379 -25.23 0.07 28.34
N ASP A 380 -25.09 -1.08 29.01
CA ASP A 380 -24.95 -1.17 30.46
C ASP A 380 -23.48 -1.17 30.93
N CYS A 381 -22.53 -1.12 29.98
CA CYS A 381 -21.10 -1.21 30.27
C CYS A 381 -20.43 0.12 30.65
N GLY A 382 -21.17 1.24 30.61
CA GLY A 382 -20.62 2.58 30.85
C GLY A 382 -19.66 3.04 29.75
N GLY A 383 -18.88 4.09 30.03
CA GLY A 383 -17.88 4.62 29.10
C GLY A 383 -16.62 3.75 29.05
N ALA A 384 -15.92 3.78 27.90
CA ALA A 384 -14.67 3.07 27.72
C ALA A 384 -13.61 3.50 28.76
N PRO A 385 -13.00 2.55 29.50
CA PRO A 385 -11.93 2.88 30.45
C PRO A 385 -10.72 3.55 29.77
N PRO A 386 -9.97 4.43 30.45
CA PRO A 386 -8.82 5.13 29.86
C PRO A 386 -7.72 4.21 29.32
N TRP A 387 -7.51 3.05 29.96
CA TRP A 387 -6.52 2.06 29.54
C TRP A 387 -6.85 1.37 28.22
N THR A 388 -8.08 1.49 27.69
CA THR A 388 -8.48 0.88 26.41
C THR A 388 -7.73 1.47 25.22
N ASN A 389 -7.03 2.59 25.38
CA ASN A 389 -6.18 3.17 24.36
C ASN A 389 -4.69 2.97 24.71
N PRO A 390 -4.00 1.99 24.09
CA PRO A 390 -2.58 1.74 24.34
C PRO A 390 -1.65 2.88 23.88
N ALA A 391 -2.12 3.79 23.01
CA ALA A 391 -1.32 4.88 22.46
C ALA A 391 -1.28 6.13 23.37
N VAL A 392 -2.09 6.19 24.42
CA VAL A 392 -2.13 7.33 25.36
C VAL A 392 -1.37 6.95 26.64
N PRO A 393 -0.44 7.78 27.14
CA PRO A 393 0.23 7.53 28.42
C PRO A 393 -0.79 7.40 29.56
N GLY A 394 -0.62 6.42 30.44
CA GLY A 394 -1.48 6.27 31.62
C GLY A 394 -1.24 7.40 32.64
N ASP A 395 -2.24 7.66 33.48
CA ASP A 395 -2.20 8.68 34.56
C ASP A 395 -1.05 8.49 35.57
N ALA A 396 -0.32 7.38 35.52
CA ALA A 396 0.75 6.99 36.44
C ALA A 396 2.17 7.41 35.99
N GLY A 397 2.30 8.30 35.00
CA GLY A 397 3.59 8.89 34.63
C GLY A 397 4.52 7.95 33.86
N GLY A 398 4.76 8.26 32.58
CA GLY A 398 5.90 7.75 31.81
C GLY A 398 5.77 6.36 31.17
N SER A 399 4.65 5.64 31.35
CA SER A 399 4.38 4.40 30.60
C SER A 399 3.10 4.52 29.77
N THR A 400 3.10 3.89 28.59
CA THR A 400 1.92 3.69 27.74
C THR A 400 0.78 3.10 28.58
N GLY A 401 -0.45 3.58 28.38
CA GLY A 401 -1.64 3.20 29.15
C GLY A 401 -1.82 1.68 29.22
N GLY A 402 -1.31 1.09 30.30
CA GLY A 402 -1.56 -0.29 30.67
C GLY A 402 -2.78 -0.37 31.57
N PRO A 403 -3.37 -1.56 31.70
CA PRO A 403 -4.40 -1.77 32.71
C PRO A 403 -3.76 -1.66 34.11
N PRO A 404 -4.54 -1.43 35.17
CA PRO A 404 -4.02 -1.57 36.52
C PRO A 404 -3.46 -2.99 36.73
N PRO A 405 -2.36 -3.17 37.49
CA PRO A 405 -1.83 -4.49 37.79
C PRO A 405 -2.89 -5.37 38.48
N PRO A 406 -2.87 -6.70 38.25
CA PRO A 406 -3.83 -7.61 38.86
C PRO A 406 -3.65 -7.63 40.38
N GLU A 407 -4.49 -6.90 41.12
CA GLU A 407 -4.61 -7.05 42.56
C GLU A 407 -5.60 -8.18 42.89
N ILE A 408 -5.05 -9.36 43.17
CA ILE A 408 -5.82 -10.45 43.79
C ILE A 408 -5.91 -10.12 45.29
N ASP A 409 -6.89 -9.29 45.67
CA ASP A 409 -7.23 -9.16 47.08
C ASP A 409 -7.80 -10.51 47.56
N LYS A 410 -7.16 -11.09 48.58
CA LYS A 410 -7.47 -12.42 49.14
C LYS A 410 -8.76 -12.43 49.96
N LYS A 411 -9.48 -11.30 50.06
CA LYS A 411 -10.69 -11.16 50.89
C LYS A 411 -12.01 -11.11 50.10
N VAL A 412 -12.04 -11.39 48.79
CA VAL A 412 -13.06 -10.73 47.94
C VAL A 412 -14.26 -11.56 47.46
N LYS A 413 -15.38 -10.82 47.46
CA LYS A 413 -16.64 -10.93 46.72
C LYS A 413 -16.48 -11.41 45.24
N PRO A 414 -17.55 -11.98 44.65
CA PRO A 414 -17.60 -12.55 43.29
C PRO A 414 -17.03 -11.67 42.14
N ALA A 415 -17.18 -10.36 42.26
CA ALA A 415 -16.85 -9.39 41.21
C ALA A 415 -15.34 -9.17 40.94
N ASN A 416 -14.43 -9.69 41.76
CA ASN A 416 -12.97 -9.51 41.60
C ASN A 416 -12.27 -10.67 40.87
N VAL A 417 -12.90 -11.84 40.83
CA VAL A 417 -12.37 -13.03 40.16
C VAL A 417 -12.33 -12.82 38.64
N VAL A 418 -13.43 -12.29 38.09
CA VAL A 418 -13.60 -11.94 36.68
C VAL A 418 -12.53 -10.96 36.21
N CYS A 419 -12.18 -9.98 37.05
CA CYS A 419 -11.14 -9.02 36.75
C CYS A 419 -9.76 -9.68 36.62
N ALA A 420 -9.43 -10.71 37.39
CA ALA A 420 -8.07 -11.25 37.41
C ALA A 420 -7.69 -12.10 36.18
N VAL A 421 -8.61 -12.93 35.64
CA VAL A 421 -8.38 -13.69 34.38
C VAL A 421 -8.16 -12.73 33.22
N LEU A 422 -9.04 -11.74 33.14
CA LEU A 422 -9.06 -10.77 32.07
C LEU A 422 -7.93 -9.73 32.14
N LEU A 423 -7.53 -9.30 33.34
CA LEU A 423 -6.37 -8.44 33.55
C LEU A 423 -5.06 -9.13 33.15
N ALA A 424 -4.96 -10.45 33.32
CA ALA A 424 -3.78 -11.17 32.93
C ALA A 424 -3.72 -11.45 31.42
N ILE A 425 -4.86 -11.62 30.73
CA ILE A 425 -4.92 -11.53 29.25
C ILE A 425 -4.46 -10.14 28.79
N LEU A 426 -4.90 -9.08 29.47
CA LEU A 426 -4.48 -7.72 29.11
C LEU A 426 -2.99 -7.50 29.38
N GLY A 427 -2.41 -8.00 30.46
CA GLY A 427 -0.96 -7.93 30.69
C GLY A 427 -0.15 -8.55 29.54
N ILE A 428 -0.66 -9.64 28.96
CA ILE A 428 -0.03 -10.30 27.81
C ILE A 428 -0.20 -9.46 26.54
N VAL A 429 -1.41 -8.98 26.27
CA VAL A 429 -1.73 -8.16 25.10
C VAL A 429 -1.07 -6.77 25.17
N ALA A 430 -0.86 -6.22 26.36
CA ALA A 430 -0.23 -4.94 26.58
C ALA A 430 1.24 -4.93 26.14
N LEU A 431 1.90 -6.10 26.07
CA LEU A 431 3.26 -6.21 25.53
C LEU A 431 3.34 -5.68 24.11
N CYS A 432 2.34 -5.94 23.26
CA CYS A 432 2.27 -5.44 21.88
C CYS A 432 2.51 -3.93 21.79
N PHE A 433 2.13 -3.19 22.83
CA PHE A 433 2.10 -1.73 22.83
C PHE A 433 2.94 -1.10 23.95
N GLY A 434 3.85 -1.86 24.57
CA GLY A 434 4.84 -1.35 25.54
C GLY A 434 4.50 -1.52 27.03
N GLY A 435 3.49 -2.34 27.37
CA GLY A 435 3.09 -2.67 28.74
C GLY A 435 3.89 -3.81 29.40
N TRP A 436 3.55 -4.12 30.65
CA TRP A 436 4.23 -5.10 31.51
C TRP A 436 3.68 -6.53 31.38
N VAL A 437 4.55 -7.54 31.46
CA VAL A 437 4.20 -8.97 31.53
C VAL A 437 3.74 -9.35 32.94
N ALA A 438 2.51 -9.84 33.10
CA ALA A 438 2.08 -10.60 34.29
C ALA A 438 0.95 -11.57 33.93
N GLY A 439 1.29 -12.71 33.32
CA GLY A 439 0.30 -13.57 32.64
C GLY A 439 -0.05 -14.87 33.38
N GLY A 440 0.67 -15.96 33.10
CA GLY A 440 0.14 -17.31 33.34
C GLY A 440 -0.18 -17.68 34.78
N ALA A 441 0.70 -17.35 35.74
CA ALA A 441 0.47 -17.69 37.15
C ALA A 441 -0.73 -16.92 37.75
N ALA A 442 -0.98 -15.69 37.28
CA ALA A 442 -2.12 -14.88 37.69
C ALA A 442 -3.45 -15.43 37.15
N ILE A 443 -3.44 -15.99 35.93
CA ILE A 443 -4.62 -16.63 35.30
C ILE A 443 -5.01 -17.91 36.02
N ALA A 444 -4.04 -18.80 36.26
CA ALA A 444 -4.27 -20.04 37.01
C ALA A 444 -4.82 -19.73 38.42
N GLY A 445 -4.25 -18.73 39.09
CA GLY A 445 -4.74 -18.26 40.39
C GLY A 445 -6.14 -17.66 40.34
N ALA A 446 -6.47 -16.88 39.30
CA ALA A 446 -7.79 -16.28 39.10
C ALA A 446 -8.88 -17.31 38.80
N ILE A 447 -8.60 -18.30 37.95
CA ILE A 447 -9.55 -19.37 37.62
C ILE A 447 -9.78 -20.30 38.83
N ALA A 448 -8.72 -20.63 39.57
CA ALA A 448 -8.85 -21.38 40.82
C ALA A 448 -9.68 -20.62 41.87
N LEU A 449 -9.54 -19.29 41.93
CA LEU A 449 -10.36 -18.43 42.78
C LEU A 449 -11.84 -18.42 42.33
N ALA A 450 -12.10 -18.46 41.02
CA ALA A 450 -13.45 -18.55 40.44
C ALA A 450 -14.17 -19.83 40.86
N ALA A 451 -13.47 -20.95 40.76
CA ALA A 451 -13.97 -22.25 41.17
C ALA A 451 -14.31 -22.29 42.68
N SER A 452 -13.54 -21.55 43.49
CA SER A 452 -13.77 -21.48 44.94
C SER A 452 -14.86 -20.49 45.37
N ALA A 453 -15.17 -19.47 44.55
CA ALA A 453 -16.10 -18.39 44.90
C ALA A 453 -17.58 -18.68 44.52
N GLY A 454 -17.83 -19.63 43.60
CA GLY A 454 -19.16 -20.17 43.29
C GLY A 454 -20.18 -19.22 42.65
N THR A 455 -19.84 -17.95 42.41
CA THR A 455 -20.69 -16.96 41.73
C THR A 455 -19.81 -16.03 40.88
N ILE A 456 -20.27 -15.71 39.66
CA ILE A 456 -19.60 -14.84 38.68
C ILE A 456 -20.56 -13.72 38.27
N ASP A 457 -20.04 -12.51 38.12
CA ASP A 457 -20.76 -11.40 37.51
C ASP A 457 -20.55 -11.44 35.99
N TRP A 458 -21.47 -12.09 35.28
CA TRP A 458 -21.39 -12.31 33.84
C TRP A 458 -21.56 -11.05 33.01
N ASP A 459 -22.33 -10.07 33.50
CA ASP A 459 -22.51 -8.79 32.80
C ASP A 459 -21.21 -7.98 32.84
N LYS A 460 -20.57 -7.92 34.01
CA LYS A 460 -19.23 -7.32 34.12
C LYS A 460 -18.19 -8.05 33.27
N PHE A 461 -18.29 -9.38 33.15
CA PHE A 461 -17.42 -10.18 32.29
C PHE A 461 -17.59 -9.82 30.81
N ARG A 462 -18.82 -9.79 30.30
CA ARG A 462 -19.16 -9.37 28.92
C ARG A 462 -18.66 -7.95 28.62
N CYS A 463 -18.92 -7.00 29.53
CA CYS A 463 -18.45 -5.63 29.38
C CYS A 463 -16.93 -5.54 29.28
N SER A 464 -16.22 -6.30 30.12
CA SER A 464 -14.77 -6.33 30.08
C SER A 464 -14.26 -6.94 28.77
N LEU A 465 -14.85 -8.04 28.27
CA LEU A 465 -14.53 -8.66 26.97
C LEU A 465 -14.58 -7.65 25.81
N VAL A 466 -15.61 -6.81 25.77
CA VAL A 466 -15.69 -5.72 24.78
C VAL A 466 -14.53 -4.75 24.92
N TRP A 467 -14.19 -4.31 26.14
CA TRP A 467 -13.09 -3.38 26.37
C TRP A 467 -11.72 -3.97 25.97
N TYR A 468 -11.52 -5.29 26.08
CA TYR A 468 -10.31 -5.94 25.56
C TYR A 468 -10.27 -5.97 24.03
N ARG A 469 -11.41 -6.24 23.39
CA ARG A 469 -11.51 -6.11 21.93
C ARG A 469 -11.22 -4.68 21.50
N LEU A 470 -11.66 -3.68 22.28
CA LEU A 470 -11.37 -2.27 22.01
C LEU A 470 -9.87 -1.94 22.18
N TYR A 471 -9.21 -2.51 23.19
CA TYR A 471 -7.76 -2.39 23.37
C TYR A 471 -6.99 -2.97 22.19
N MET A 472 -7.32 -4.21 21.79
CA MET A 472 -6.75 -4.87 20.61
C MET A 472 -6.99 -4.06 19.35
N TYR A 473 -8.21 -3.54 19.17
CA TYR A 473 -8.56 -2.68 18.06
C TYR A 473 -7.69 -1.42 18.02
N ASN A 474 -7.58 -0.69 19.13
CA ASN A 474 -6.80 0.56 19.20
C ASN A 474 -5.30 0.31 19.00
N GLY A 475 -4.80 -0.82 19.48
CA GLY A 475 -3.42 -1.21 19.27
C GLY A 475 -3.11 -1.61 17.82
N LEU A 476 -3.97 -2.40 17.19
CA LEU A 476 -3.85 -2.72 15.76
C LEU A 476 -3.99 -1.47 14.88
N ARG A 477 -4.84 -0.53 15.29
CA ARG A 477 -4.94 0.81 14.68
C ARG A 477 -3.62 1.58 14.82
N ALA A 478 -3.00 1.60 15.99
CA ALA A 478 -1.71 2.28 16.15
C ALA A 478 -0.64 1.69 15.22
N LEU A 479 -0.57 0.35 15.10
CA LEU A 479 0.35 -0.30 14.17
C LEU A 479 0.03 0.01 12.70
N HIS A 480 -1.25 0.06 12.35
CA HIS A 480 -1.71 0.53 11.05
C HIS A 480 -1.23 1.95 10.76
N ASP A 481 -1.41 2.87 11.70
CA ASP A 481 -0.99 4.26 11.56
C ASP A 481 0.53 4.34 11.31
N VAL A 482 1.35 3.55 12.02
CA VAL A 482 2.80 3.46 11.73
C VAL A 482 3.08 2.98 10.30
N MET A 483 2.38 1.95 9.83
CA MET A 483 2.57 1.45 8.46
C MET A 483 2.07 2.45 7.40
N SER A 484 0.99 3.18 7.68
CA SER A 484 0.45 4.25 6.83
C SER A 484 1.46 5.39 6.70
N LEU A 485 2.05 5.83 7.82
CA LEU A 485 3.15 6.80 7.84
C LEU A 485 4.42 6.30 7.15
N GLY A 486 4.68 5.00 7.25
CA GLY A 486 5.71 4.32 6.48
C GLY A 486 5.45 4.30 4.98
N GLY A 487 4.25 4.66 4.50
CA GLY A 487 3.85 4.56 3.09
C GLY A 487 3.62 3.12 2.62
N LEU A 488 3.39 2.18 3.55
CA LEU A 488 3.23 0.75 3.25
C LEU A 488 1.77 0.33 3.06
N VAL A 489 0.84 0.97 3.77
CA VAL A 489 -0.61 0.72 3.68
C VAL A 489 -1.36 2.03 3.45
N HIS A 490 -2.62 1.91 3.04
CA HIS A 490 -3.49 3.07 2.83
C HIS A 490 -3.93 3.69 4.17
N PRO A 491 -4.09 5.01 4.25
CA PRO A 491 -4.74 5.65 5.39
C PRO A 491 -6.21 5.23 5.51
N TYR A 492 -6.84 5.50 6.66
CA TYR A 492 -8.29 5.34 6.78
C TYR A 492 -9.06 6.56 6.25
N THR A 493 -10.30 6.38 5.78
CA THR A 493 -11.17 7.48 5.30
C THR A 493 -11.23 8.70 6.22
N PRO A 494 -11.37 8.57 7.56
CA PRO A 494 -11.40 9.73 8.45
C PRO A 494 -10.12 10.57 8.46
N GLU A 495 -8.98 10.03 8.01
CA GLU A 495 -7.72 10.78 7.90
C GLU A 495 -7.71 11.74 6.69
N LEU A 496 -8.66 11.60 5.75
CA LEU A 496 -8.93 12.63 4.74
C LEU A 496 -9.74 13.80 5.30
N SER A 497 -10.37 13.63 6.48
CA SER A 497 -11.24 14.62 7.09
C SER A 497 -10.49 15.70 7.88
N THR A 498 -9.16 15.63 7.96
CA THR A 498 -8.28 16.63 8.59
C THR A 498 -7.11 16.94 7.67
N ASP A 499 -6.63 18.20 7.64
CA ASP A 499 -5.50 18.60 6.77
C ASP A 499 -4.14 18.48 7.46
N ASP A 500 -4.15 18.27 8.77
CA ASP A 500 -3.00 18.02 9.62
C ASP A 500 -3.44 17.03 10.70
N THR A 501 -2.57 16.06 11.00
CA THR A 501 -2.75 15.13 12.12
C THR A 501 -1.47 15.08 12.94
N VAL A 502 -1.63 14.83 14.23
CA VAL A 502 -0.51 14.70 15.15
C VAL A 502 -0.37 13.23 15.50
N VAL A 503 0.78 12.65 15.18
CA VAL A 503 1.11 11.29 15.59
C VAL A 503 2.20 11.32 16.64
N GLN A 504 1.88 10.79 17.82
CA GLN A 504 2.82 10.66 18.92
C GLN A 504 3.41 9.25 18.91
N LEU A 505 4.38 9.03 18.02
CA LEU A 505 5.09 7.76 17.87
C LEU A 505 6.23 7.67 18.89
N LEU A 506 5.99 7.02 20.04
CA LEU A 506 6.99 6.58 21.04
C LEU A 506 8.03 7.63 21.50
N SER A 507 7.87 8.89 21.12
CA SER A 507 8.78 10.00 21.38
C SER A 507 8.02 11.11 22.11
N ALA A 508 8.76 11.90 22.89
CA ALA A 508 8.19 13.03 23.63
C ALA A 508 7.78 14.21 22.72
N ILE A 509 8.05 14.16 21.41
CA ILE A 509 7.77 15.25 20.47
C ILE A 509 6.63 14.82 19.54
N PRO A 510 5.46 15.49 19.59
CA PRO A 510 4.38 15.24 18.65
C PRO A 510 4.86 15.53 17.22
N THR A 511 4.74 14.54 16.32
CA THR A 511 5.08 14.73 14.90
C THR A 511 3.82 15.17 14.17
N HIS A 512 3.86 16.37 13.60
CA HIS A 512 2.80 16.89 12.74
C HIS A 512 2.93 16.32 11.34
N ILE A 513 1.81 15.88 10.78
CA ILE A 513 1.77 15.15 9.52
C ILE A 513 0.64 15.74 8.70
N ARG A 514 0.99 16.26 7.53
CA ARG A 514 0.00 16.77 6.58
C ARG A 514 -0.82 15.61 6.04
N THR A 515 -2.13 15.81 6.00
CA THR A 515 -3.13 14.83 5.54
C THR A 515 -4.22 15.55 4.75
N GLY A 516 -5.30 14.85 4.38
CA GLY A 516 -6.44 15.44 3.68
C GLY A 516 -6.01 16.26 2.45
N ASP A 517 -6.53 17.48 2.36
CA ASP A 517 -6.37 18.37 1.20
C ASP A 517 -4.89 18.71 0.97
N ASN A 518 -4.08 18.81 2.03
CA ASN A 518 -2.64 19.07 1.93
C ASN A 518 -1.86 17.94 1.23
N THR A 519 -2.45 16.76 1.11
CA THR A 519 -1.86 15.55 0.50
C THR A 519 -2.60 15.00 -0.71
N VAL A 520 -3.79 15.53 -1.05
CA VAL A 520 -4.56 15.10 -2.23
C VAL A 520 -4.82 16.22 -3.23
N LEU A 521 -4.75 17.49 -2.81
CA LEU A 521 -4.95 18.64 -3.68
C LEU A 521 -3.62 19.09 -4.30
N THR A 522 -3.59 19.27 -5.62
CA THR A 522 -2.40 19.77 -6.32
C THR A 522 -2.05 21.19 -5.90
N ARG A 523 -0.76 21.50 -5.97
CA ARG A 523 -0.20 22.75 -5.46
C ARG A 523 0.29 23.61 -6.62
N PRO A 524 -0.50 24.60 -7.05
CA PRO A 524 -0.14 25.41 -8.21
C PRO A 524 1.06 26.29 -7.90
N SER A 525 1.88 26.55 -8.92
CA SER A 525 2.92 27.61 -8.89
C SER A 525 3.92 27.50 -7.73
N ARG A 526 4.22 26.29 -7.26
CA ARG A 526 5.14 26.08 -6.14
C ARG A 526 6.55 26.61 -6.46
N GLU A 527 7.00 27.59 -5.68
CA GLU A 527 8.39 28.06 -5.72
C GLU A 527 9.33 26.91 -5.35
N GLY A 528 10.47 26.80 -6.05
CA GLY A 528 11.44 25.75 -5.77
C GLY A 528 11.18 24.40 -6.43
N TYR A 529 10.24 24.31 -7.38
CA TYR A 529 9.98 23.08 -8.14
C TYR A 529 10.86 22.97 -9.41
N PRO A 530 11.33 21.77 -9.80
CA PRO A 530 11.35 20.56 -8.99
C PRO A 530 12.53 20.59 -8.02
N VAL A 531 12.30 20.11 -6.79
CA VAL A 531 13.37 19.97 -5.79
C VAL A 531 14.32 18.84 -6.18
N LEU A 532 15.62 19.00 -5.90
CA LEU A 532 16.64 17.97 -6.08
C LEU A 532 16.28 16.63 -5.42
N PRO A 533 16.92 15.52 -5.84
CA PRO A 533 16.73 14.22 -5.22
C PRO A 533 16.90 14.25 -3.70
N TRP A 534 15.95 13.64 -3.00
CA TRP A 534 16.05 13.33 -1.58
C TRP A 534 17.31 12.51 -1.34
N ASN A 535 18.04 12.85 -0.29
CA ASN A 535 19.29 12.18 0.06
C ASN A 535 19.08 10.84 0.80
N GLY A 536 17.83 10.43 1.02
CA GLY A 536 17.50 9.20 1.71
C GLY A 536 17.61 9.26 3.23
N MET A 537 17.93 10.41 3.82
CA MET A 537 18.13 10.53 5.27
C MET A 537 16.83 10.85 6.01
N GLY A 538 16.61 10.13 7.10
CA GLY A 538 15.54 10.37 8.07
C GLY A 538 14.14 9.93 7.61
N PHE A 539 13.17 10.11 8.49
CA PHE A 539 11.75 9.94 8.20
C PHE A 539 11.16 11.29 7.80
N SER A 540 11.58 11.90 6.68
CA SER A 540 11.10 13.23 6.27
C SER A 540 10.17 13.21 5.06
N TRP A 541 9.79 12.03 4.57
CA TRP A 541 8.97 11.90 3.37
C TRP A 541 7.51 12.29 3.57
N PHE A 542 7.04 12.43 4.81
CA PHE A 542 5.74 13.03 5.10
C PHE A 542 5.75 14.57 5.03
N ASP A 543 6.93 15.19 5.12
CA ASP A 543 7.11 16.63 4.93
C ASP A 543 7.22 17.01 3.45
N ASP A 544 6.89 18.26 3.18
CA ASP A 544 7.12 18.86 1.88
C ASP A 544 8.56 18.72 1.40
N ALA A 545 8.73 18.33 0.13
CA ALA A 545 10.04 18.35 -0.50
C ALA A 545 10.68 19.74 -0.35
N SER A 546 11.84 19.80 0.28
CA SER A 546 12.58 21.03 0.52
C SER A 546 14.04 20.82 0.12
N GLY A 547 14.68 21.89 -0.36
CA GLY A 547 16.06 21.83 -0.84
C GLY A 547 16.30 22.72 -2.05
N ALA A 548 17.48 22.56 -2.65
CA ALA A 548 17.82 23.27 -3.88
C ALA A 548 17.01 22.73 -5.08
N MET A 549 16.82 23.57 -6.08
CA MET A 549 16.14 23.22 -7.32
C MET A 549 17.04 22.38 -8.22
N GLU A 550 16.47 21.36 -8.86
CA GLU A 550 17.14 20.68 -9.95
C GLU A 550 17.31 21.61 -11.16
N GLN A 551 18.43 21.45 -11.87
CA GLN A 551 18.72 22.20 -13.09
C GLN A 551 18.86 21.26 -14.29
N PRO A 552 18.32 21.62 -15.48
CA PRO A 552 17.50 22.80 -15.74
C PRO A 552 16.15 22.73 -15.01
N GLY A 553 15.68 23.86 -14.48
CA GLY A 553 14.37 23.93 -13.81
C GLY A 553 13.20 23.66 -14.76
N THR A 554 12.10 23.13 -14.24
CA THR A 554 10.82 22.97 -14.95
C THR A 554 9.73 23.75 -14.22
N GLN A 555 8.75 24.28 -14.94
CA GLN A 555 7.64 24.98 -14.28
C GLN A 555 6.62 23.99 -13.70
N PRO A 556 6.10 24.23 -12.48
CA PRO A 556 4.98 23.45 -11.94
C PRO A 556 3.70 23.76 -12.72
N ALA A 557 2.76 22.81 -12.72
CA ALA A 557 1.41 23.06 -13.22
C ALA A 557 0.73 24.21 -12.45
N LEU A 558 -0.18 24.93 -13.10
CA LEU A 558 -0.87 26.10 -12.52
C LEU A 558 -2.22 25.75 -11.86
N ALA A 559 -2.57 24.46 -11.78
CA ALA A 559 -3.86 23.99 -11.29
C ALA A 559 -3.84 23.66 -9.79
N ALA A 560 -4.87 24.10 -9.07
CA ALA A 560 -5.31 23.48 -7.82
C ALA A 560 -6.49 22.56 -8.14
N ALA A 561 -6.26 21.24 -8.12
CA ALA A 561 -7.23 20.25 -8.51
C ALA A 561 -7.13 19.02 -7.60
N TYR A 562 -8.28 18.44 -7.30
CA TYR A 562 -8.37 17.11 -6.68
C TYR A 562 -8.08 16.02 -7.72
N PRO A 563 -7.88 14.75 -7.29
CA PRO A 563 -7.65 13.64 -8.21
C PRO A 563 -8.72 13.48 -9.29
N SER A 564 -9.97 13.89 -9.05
CA SER A 564 -11.02 13.90 -10.06
C SER A 564 -10.60 14.64 -11.33
N GLY A 565 -9.80 15.71 -11.20
CA GLY A 565 -9.31 16.50 -12.32
C GLY A 565 -8.60 15.66 -13.38
N PHE A 566 -7.77 14.69 -12.99
CA PHE A 566 -7.08 13.80 -13.92
C PHE A 566 -7.78 12.44 -14.11
N LEU A 567 -8.84 12.15 -13.35
CA LEU A 567 -9.65 10.94 -13.51
C LEU A 567 -10.74 11.13 -14.58
N ASP A 568 -11.73 11.97 -14.28
CA ASP A 568 -12.99 12.02 -15.03
C ASP A 568 -13.80 13.32 -14.84
N ASP A 569 -13.24 14.35 -14.19
CA ASP A 569 -13.94 15.61 -13.95
C ASP A 569 -14.30 16.31 -15.29
N PRO A 570 -15.59 16.47 -15.62
CA PRO A 570 -16.02 17.11 -16.85
C PRO A 570 -15.80 18.63 -16.85
N ALA A 571 -15.58 19.25 -15.68
CA ALA A 571 -15.24 20.66 -15.57
C ALA A 571 -13.75 20.93 -15.83
N ASN A 572 -12.94 19.88 -15.98
CA ASN A 572 -11.53 20.02 -16.28
C ASN A 572 -11.34 20.65 -17.68
N PRO A 573 -10.67 21.81 -17.79
CA PRO A 573 -10.47 22.50 -19.07
C PRO A 573 -9.59 21.70 -20.06
N LEU A 574 -8.85 20.70 -19.59
CA LEU A 574 -8.07 19.80 -20.43
C LEU A 574 -8.75 18.45 -20.65
N GLY A 575 -10.03 18.32 -20.29
CA GLY A 575 -10.75 17.04 -20.23
C GLY A 575 -10.61 16.18 -21.47
N SER A 576 -10.83 16.75 -22.66
CA SER A 576 -10.77 16.04 -23.93
C SER A 576 -9.39 16.06 -24.61
N ARG A 577 -8.35 16.61 -23.98
CA ARG A 577 -7.01 16.60 -24.57
C ARG A 577 -6.47 15.17 -24.58
N SER A 578 -5.84 14.81 -25.69
CA SER A 578 -5.32 13.46 -25.90
C SER A 578 -3.92 13.32 -25.31
N PRO A 579 -3.68 12.35 -24.41
CA PRO A 579 -2.34 11.88 -24.09
C PRO A 579 -1.84 10.89 -25.17
N PHE A 580 -2.67 10.48 -26.13
CA PHE A 580 -2.31 9.56 -27.22
C PHE A 580 -1.70 10.28 -28.43
N ASP A 581 -1.65 11.62 -28.39
CA ASP A 581 -1.04 12.43 -29.44
C ASP A 581 0.31 12.97 -28.95
N ALA A 582 1.26 13.06 -29.88
CA ALA A 582 2.56 13.69 -29.65
C ALA A 582 2.41 15.14 -29.18
N SER A 583 3.25 15.57 -28.24
CA SER A 583 3.23 16.95 -27.71
C SER A 583 4.59 17.63 -27.94
N PRO A 584 4.63 18.90 -28.40
CA PRO A 584 5.88 19.57 -28.70
C PRO A 584 6.73 19.87 -27.44
N TRP A 585 8.05 19.65 -27.52
CA TRP A 585 9.08 19.99 -26.51
C TRP A 585 10.23 20.80 -27.17
N PRO A 586 10.90 21.73 -26.46
CA PRO A 586 10.57 22.18 -25.11
C PRO A 586 9.37 23.10 -25.15
N PHE A 587 8.62 23.10 -24.06
CA PHE A 587 7.79 24.26 -23.79
C PHE A 587 8.71 25.47 -23.58
N ALA A 588 8.49 26.54 -24.33
CA ALA A 588 9.15 27.82 -24.09
C ALA A 588 8.34 28.57 -23.01
N PRO A 589 8.88 28.78 -21.80
CA PRO A 589 8.21 29.50 -20.72
C PRO A 589 7.62 30.83 -21.19
N GLY A 590 6.36 31.13 -20.83
CA GLY A 590 5.73 32.43 -21.10
C GLY A 590 5.04 32.57 -22.47
N MET A 591 4.90 31.49 -23.26
CA MET A 591 4.17 31.50 -24.53
C MET A 591 2.65 31.25 -24.40
N GLY A 592 2.00 31.72 -23.32
CA GLY A 592 0.54 31.73 -23.18
C GLY A 592 -0.19 30.38 -23.21
N ASN A 593 0.56 29.27 -23.27
CA ASN A 593 0.07 27.90 -23.42
C ASN A 593 0.41 27.01 -22.21
N ASP A 594 0.79 27.59 -21.07
CA ASP A 594 1.03 26.83 -19.84
C ASP A 594 -0.25 26.04 -19.48
N PRO A 595 -0.21 24.70 -19.39
CA PRO A 595 -1.36 23.92 -18.95
C PRO A 595 -1.83 24.37 -17.57
N ALA A 596 -3.01 24.98 -17.57
CA ALA A 596 -3.77 25.35 -16.39
C ALA A 596 -4.39 24.14 -15.66
N GLY A 597 -4.20 22.90 -16.16
CA GLY A 597 -4.85 21.69 -15.69
C GLY A 597 -4.05 20.41 -16.00
N PHE A 598 -4.69 19.25 -15.80
CA PHE A 598 -4.15 17.91 -16.07
C PHE A 598 -5.04 17.20 -17.08
N ILE A 599 -4.56 16.20 -17.83
CA ILE A 599 -5.43 15.45 -18.75
C ILE A 599 -6.36 14.53 -17.95
N ASN A 600 -7.65 14.54 -18.29
CA ASN A 600 -8.65 13.61 -17.78
C ASN A 600 -8.53 12.28 -18.54
N THR A 601 -8.20 11.20 -17.83
CA THR A 601 -7.95 9.90 -18.48
C THR A 601 -9.20 9.29 -19.11
N VAL A 602 -10.38 9.46 -18.50
CA VAL A 602 -11.62 8.85 -18.99
C VAL A 602 -12.05 9.48 -20.31
N ASP A 603 -12.11 10.81 -20.38
CA ASP A 603 -12.49 11.51 -21.61
C ASP A 603 -11.44 11.32 -22.71
N ALA A 604 -10.15 11.31 -22.35
CA ALA A 604 -9.08 10.96 -23.28
C ALA A 604 -9.24 9.56 -23.87
N MET A 605 -9.49 8.55 -23.03
CA MET A 605 -9.70 7.16 -23.46
C MET A 605 -10.93 7.04 -24.36
N LEU A 606 -12.05 7.70 -24.03
CA LEU A 606 -13.26 7.68 -24.87
C LEU A 606 -12.99 8.29 -26.25
N ALA A 607 -12.26 9.41 -26.31
CA ALA A 607 -11.90 10.05 -27.55
C ALA A 607 -11.02 9.14 -28.43
N TRP A 608 -9.98 8.54 -27.85
CA TRP A 608 -9.08 7.65 -28.58
C TRP A 608 -9.78 6.35 -29.02
N LEU A 609 -10.60 5.74 -28.17
CA LEU A 609 -11.34 4.52 -28.54
C LEU A 609 -12.37 4.77 -29.66
N GLY A 610 -12.92 5.98 -29.77
CA GLY A 610 -13.83 6.36 -30.85
C GLY A 610 -13.12 6.64 -32.18
N ALA A 611 -11.83 7.02 -32.14
CA ALA A 611 -11.02 7.25 -33.32
C ALA A 611 -9.53 6.92 -33.05
N PRO A 612 -9.17 5.62 -33.02
CA PRO A 612 -7.81 5.22 -32.65
C PRO A 612 -6.78 5.76 -33.65
N THR A 613 -5.71 6.35 -33.14
CA THR A 613 -4.50 6.69 -33.90
C THR A 613 -3.59 5.47 -34.04
N SER A 614 -2.70 5.45 -35.04
CA SER A 614 -1.87 4.27 -35.33
C SER A 614 -0.74 4.06 -34.33
N ASP A 615 -0.14 5.14 -33.82
CA ASP A 615 1.04 5.06 -32.95
C ASP A 615 0.79 5.78 -31.62
N LEU A 616 1.10 5.10 -30.51
CA LEU A 616 1.06 5.70 -29.19
C LEU A 616 2.42 6.30 -28.83
N PRO A 617 2.47 7.55 -28.36
CA PRO A 617 3.72 8.22 -28.01
C PRO A 617 4.39 7.53 -26.81
N ASP A 618 5.71 7.57 -26.75
CA ASP A 618 6.44 7.04 -25.60
C ASP A 618 6.52 8.08 -24.50
N HIS A 619 5.54 8.10 -23.58
CA HIS A 619 5.54 9.00 -22.43
C HIS A 619 6.39 8.47 -21.26
N ASP A 620 7.04 9.37 -20.53
CA ASP A 620 7.38 9.14 -19.13
C ASP A 620 6.10 9.11 -18.28
N LEU A 621 5.84 7.97 -17.65
CA LEU A 621 4.64 7.70 -16.85
C LEU A 621 4.83 8.01 -15.35
N ASP A 622 5.99 8.54 -14.97
CA ASP A 622 6.35 8.94 -13.61
C ASP A 622 6.26 10.45 -13.37
N GLY A 623 5.88 11.22 -14.39
CA GLY A 623 5.71 12.67 -14.34
C GLY A 623 7.05 13.41 -14.28
N ASP A 624 8.06 12.83 -14.91
CA ASP A 624 9.41 13.36 -14.98
C ASP A 624 9.52 14.58 -15.94
N ARG A 625 10.51 15.46 -15.75
CA ARG A 625 10.85 16.73 -16.46
C ARG A 625 9.86 17.15 -17.56
N GLY A 626 8.75 17.78 -17.14
CA GLY A 626 7.68 18.23 -18.01
C GLY A 626 6.91 19.40 -17.39
N LEU A 627 5.95 19.94 -18.14
CA LEU A 627 5.02 20.98 -17.66
C LEU A 627 3.59 20.45 -17.81
N GLY A 628 2.92 20.18 -16.67
CA GLY A 628 1.62 19.51 -16.68
C GLY A 628 1.72 18.11 -17.33
N PHE A 629 0.88 17.82 -18.32
CA PHE A 629 0.82 16.53 -19.02
C PHE A 629 1.86 16.36 -20.16
N GLN A 630 2.70 17.37 -20.40
CA GLN A 630 3.70 17.35 -21.47
C GLN A 630 4.98 16.67 -20.97
N ASN A 631 5.24 15.46 -21.44
CA ASN A 631 6.27 14.58 -20.91
C ASN A 631 7.37 14.32 -21.97
N TRP A 632 8.47 13.69 -21.58
CA TRP A 632 9.63 13.39 -22.45
C TRP A 632 9.89 11.89 -22.53
N HIS A 633 10.81 11.50 -23.43
CA HIS A 633 11.38 10.17 -23.48
C HIS A 633 12.91 10.22 -23.64
N PHE A 634 13.58 9.14 -23.27
CA PHE A 634 15.02 9.02 -23.42
C PHE A 634 15.40 8.74 -24.89
N VAL A 635 16.27 9.57 -25.48
CA VAL A 635 16.73 9.45 -26.89
C VAL A 635 17.58 8.20 -27.11
N THR A 636 18.44 7.90 -26.14
CA THR A 636 19.40 6.81 -26.21
C THR A 636 19.29 5.93 -24.98
N ASP A 637 19.73 4.69 -25.10
CA ASP A 637 19.83 3.77 -23.96
C ASP A 637 20.88 4.25 -22.95
N ASP A 638 21.83 5.10 -23.35
CA ASP A 638 22.81 5.67 -22.42
C ASP A 638 22.25 6.81 -21.55
N TRP A 639 22.47 6.73 -20.24
CA TRP A 639 22.29 7.87 -19.33
C TRP A 639 23.54 8.75 -19.39
N THR A 640 23.45 9.87 -20.10
CA THR A 640 24.47 10.91 -20.21
C THR A 640 24.29 11.97 -19.12
N ASN A 641 25.33 12.78 -18.84
CA ASN A 641 25.20 13.98 -18.02
C ASN A 641 25.57 15.22 -18.86
N PRO A 642 24.60 16.08 -19.25
CA PRO A 642 23.17 15.98 -18.97
C PRO A 642 22.50 14.83 -19.73
N VAL A 643 21.36 14.36 -19.23
CA VAL A 643 20.56 13.28 -19.85
C VAL A 643 20.06 13.74 -21.21
N ASN A 644 20.32 12.96 -22.27
CA ASN A 644 19.72 13.18 -23.57
C ASN A 644 18.25 12.76 -23.55
N ILE A 645 17.35 13.74 -23.71
CA ILE A 645 15.90 13.57 -23.70
C ILE A 645 15.31 14.21 -24.95
N GLU A 646 14.26 13.62 -25.50
CA GLU A 646 13.48 14.17 -26.63
C GLU A 646 12.00 14.32 -26.24
N PRO A 647 11.25 15.20 -26.95
CA PRO A 647 9.80 15.23 -26.85
C PRO A 647 9.22 13.83 -26.96
N SER A 648 8.16 13.52 -26.20
CA SER A 648 7.30 12.38 -26.52
C SER A 648 6.68 12.60 -27.91
N THR A 649 7.27 11.98 -28.93
CA THR A 649 6.84 12.06 -30.34
C THR A 649 5.86 10.98 -30.72
#